data_AF-A0A397TJZ1-F1
#
_entry.id   AF-A0A397TJZ1-F1
#
_cell.length_a   1.000
_cell.length_b   1.000
_cell.length_c   1.000
_cell.angle_alpha   90.00
_cell.angle_beta   90.00
_cell.angle_gamma   90.00
#
_symmetry.space_group_name_H-M   'P 1'
#
loop_
_entity.id
_entity.type
_entity.pdbx_description
1 polymer ?
#
loop_
_entity_poly.entity_id
_entity_poly.type
_entity_poly.pdbx_seq_one_letter_code
_entity_poly.pdbx_strand_id
1 'polypeptide(L)'
;MTVAAQNQSQPLFIELPLLEFLTVVPEEVLRADLIGERKAKVNQELIDSIPRVISMLGTLLSTHHGNSERDIILKQKCLRCLQSWIQYGVPFEMLHLLIDHVITLFPIESTNDAATEVLVEFISLPRITYYQNTICEKMLQCMTSDWSKAQITKAINDGDELSARNLCRLMTTFGDNFNNYVAMNFLRQDIVVYLEMMLMFAGFPGYFGQDQEISFLTFIYISEMPLQFWFLLQESLCDPEVIPVTSNNDSSVSDVQTPNISPTNVQQIRESSMVIFRRLIEILRYKVQYPPDSEWAEWTKEFAISQINTPGRDQNQWQDLESTLFCIKSIAEAVESSEIIYLPRLFGSEVYGILPVQGHTKLRNTALSLIGSYADWFKSNPRFVLPALNYLIPALSDIELALTAATAFKEVCDVCRDSLISGIEDLVKIYIPREKQKVIESIADVIQALPPEKMIQPLLSILSDIIQTMEEVVLHGKQNPLQFREIIITQLEYLTCCGRGIQPPDENLIVIDENDLEIKQNLAVFDSIPVQNLISTLSEITRNIAEIWYQDSEVIECLCKFLNIGIRITPNLLSMPFEVIVPIIKISFQRYSHANWLETAVQIMTVYGSSSKHGVSLLDMLISLTSTTIQNVRNKDGKFFN
;
A
#
# COMPACT_ATOMS: atom_id res chain seq x y z
N MET A 1 -60.84 11.66 59.88
CA MET A 1 -59.98 10.62 60.47
C MET A 1 -59.24 9.91 59.34
N THR A 2 -58.03 10.42 59.07
CA THR A 2 -56.80 9.66 58.81
C THR A 2 -56.86 8.39 57.96
N VAL A 3 -56.53 8.53 56.68
CA VAL A 3 -55.56 7.63 56.03
C VAL A 3 -54.31 8.48 55.82
N ALA A 4 -53.41 8.42 56.80
CA ALA A 4 -52.17 9.17 56.81
C ALA A 4 -51.08 8.33 56.13
N ALA A 5 -50.45 8.94 55.12
CA ALA A 5 -49.02 8.93 54.83
C ALA A 5 -48.25 7.60 54.99
N GLN A 6 -48.05 6.91 53.87
CA GLN A 6 -46.80 6.20 53.57
C GLN A 6 -46.34 6.53 52.14
N ASN A 7 -46.18 7.83 51.85
CA ASN A 7 -45.25 8.27 50.81
C ASN A 7 -43.89 8.44 51.50
N GLN A 8 -43.13 7.36 51.64
CA GLN A 8 -41.69 7.46 51.84
C GLN A 8 -41.08 7.71 50.46
N SER A 9 -40.84 8.99 50.22
CA SER A 9 -40.01 9.55 49.16
C SER A 9 -38.71 8.74 48.95
N GLN A 10 -38.59 8.07 47.80
CA GLN A 10 -37.25 7.78 47.26
C GLN A 10 -36.56 9.12 46.99
N PRO A 11 -35.33 9.37 47.48
CA PRO A 11 -34.63 10.61 47.16
C PRO A 11 -34.42 10.67 45.65
N LEU A 12 -34.86 11.75 45.00
CA LEU A 12 -34.52 12.05 43.62
C LEU A 12 -32.98 12.19 43.55
N PHE A 13 -32.32 11.23 42.91
CA PHE A 13 -30.86 11.25 42.71
C PHE A 13 -30.51 12.31 41.66
N ILE A 14 -30.15 13.51 42.11
CA ILE A 14 -29.75 14.65 41.27
C ILE A 14 -28.37 14.43 40.62
N GLU A 15 -27.58 13.50 41.17
CA GLU A 15 -26.18 13.25 40.77
C GLU A 15 -26.04 12.73 39.33
N LEU A 16 -26.92 11.83 38.87
CA LEU A 16 -26.83 11.26 37.52
C LEU A 16 -27.12 12.30 36.41
N PRO A 17 -28.23 13.08 36.46
CA PRO A 17 -28.45 14.17 35.50
C PRO A 17 -27.37 15.25 35.56
N LEU A 18 -26.81 15.53 36.75
CA LEU A 18 -25.73 16.49 36.92
C LEU A 18 -24.46 16.03 36.21
N LEU A 19 -24.07 14.76 36.35
CA LEU A 19 -22.92 14.18 35.67
C LEU A 19 -23.10 14.18 34.15
N GLU A 20 -24.30 13.90 33.66
CA GLU A 20 -24.57 13.95 32.21
C GLU A 20 -24.38 15.38 31.67
N PHE A 21 -24.96 16.37 32.36
CA PHE A 21 -24.78 17.77 31.99
C PHE A 21 -23.30 18.16 32.00
N LEU A 22 -22.56 17.81 33.06
CA LEU A 22 -21.14 18.11 33.18
C LEU A 22 -20.27 17.38 32.16
N THR A 23 -20.73 16.27 31.58
CA THR A 23 -20.01 15.58 30.49
C THR A 23 -20.19 16.31 29.17
N VAL A 24 -21.40 16.79 28.88
CA VAL A 24 -21.73 17.44 27.60
C VAL A 24 -21.14 18.86 27.49
N VAL A 25 -21.02 19.58 28.61
CA VAL A 25 -20.50 20.97 28.64
C VAL A 25 -19.13 21.12 27.93
N PRO A 26 -18.07 20.39 28.30
CA PRO A 26 -16.79 20.47 27.60
C PRO A 26 -16.85 20.03 26.13
N GLU A 27 -17.63 18.99 25.79
CA GLU A 27 -17.76 18.51 24.40
C GLU A 27 -18.37 19.56 23.47
N GLU A 28 -19.45 20.21 23.93
CA GLU A 28 -20.15 21.23 23.15
C GLU A 28 -19.30 22.48 22.98
N VAL A 29 -18.48 22.84 23.98
CA VAL A 29 -17.58 23.99 23.87
C VAL A 29 -16.46 23.73 22.85
N LEU A 30 -15.97 22.49 22.74
CA LEU A 30 -14.99 22.10 21.72
C LEU A 30 -15.59 22.13 20.31
N ARG A 31 -16.87 21.77 20.16
CA ARG A 31 -17.60 21.76 18.87
C ARG A 31 -18.18 23.11 18.48
N ALA A 32 -18.37 24.02 19.43
CA ALA A 32 -19.00 25.30 19.18
C ALA A 32 -18.12 26.19 18.30
N ASP A 33 -18.71 26.74 17.24
CA ASP A 33 -18.07 27.68 16.32
C ASP A 33 -18.00 29.10 16.94
N LEU A 34 -17.22 29.21 18.02
CA LEU A 34 -16.99 30.47 18.73
C LEU A 34 -15.74 31.16 18.17
N ILE A 35 -15.85 32.46 17.86
CA ILE A 35 -14.75 33.23 17.26
C ILE A 35 -14.25 34.31 18.24
N GLY A 36 -12.94 34.48 18.30
CA GLY A 36 -12.26 35.61 18.96
C GLY A 36 -12.48 35.69 20.48
N GLU A 37 -12.84 36.88 20.96
CA GLU A 37 -12.92 37.20 22.39
C GLU A 37 -13.98 36.38 23.15
N ARG A 38 -15.05 35.94 22.48
CA ARG A 38 -16.10 35.11 23.09
C ARG A 38 -15.59 33.70 23.40
N LYS A 39 -14.80 33.10 22.51
CA LYS A 39 -14.15 31.79 22.74
C LYS A 39 -13.19 31.87 23.92
N ALA A 40 -12.41 32.96 24.01
CA ALA A 40 -11.48 33.17 25.13
C ALA A 40 -12.20 33.30 26.48
N LYS A 41 -13.31 34.05 26.54
CA LYS A 41 -14.10 34.21 27.78
C LYS A 41 -14.74 32.90 28.24
N VAL A 42 -15.36 32.16 27.34
CA VAL A 42 -15.97 30.86 27.66
C VAL A 42 -14.91 29.86 28.13
N ASN A 43 -13.73 29.84 27.48
CA ASN A 43 -12.64 28.98 27.92
C ASN A 43 -12.10 29.36 29.30
N GLN A 44 -11.97 30.66 29.60
CA GLN A 44 -11.52 31.10 30.92
C GLN A 44 -12.51 30.70 32.02
N GLU A 45 -13.81 30.90 31.81
CA GLU A 45 -14.84 30.51 32.78
C GLU A 45 -14.86 29.00 33.04
N LEU A 46 -14.64 28.20 31.99
CA LEU A 46 -14.53 26.75 32.13
C LEU A 46 -13.28 26.34 32.90
N ILE A 47 -12.13 26.94 32.59
CA ILE A 47 -10.88 26.71 33.32
C ILE A 47 -11.06 27.02 34.81
N ASP A 48 -11.73 28.13 35.14
CA ASP A 48 -12.01 28.52 36.53
C ASP A 48 -12.96 27.53 37.25
N SER A 49 -13.78 26.79 36.49
CA SER A 49 -14.72 25.80 37.01
C SER A 49 -14.11 24.41 37.24
N ILE A 50 -13.00 24.08 36.56
CA ILE A 50 -12.32 22.76 36.61
C ILE A 50 -12.09 22.25 38.05
N PRO A 51 -11.55 23.05 39.00
CA PRO A 51 -11.25 22.54 40.35
C PRO A 51 -12.49 22.03 41.08
N ARG A 52 -13.65 22.65 40.85
CA ARG A 52 -14.92 22.26 41.48
C ARG A 52 -15.41 20.92 40.92
N VAL A 53 -15.33 20.75 39.61
CA VAL A 53 -15.73 19.51 38.93
C VAL A 53 -14.84 18.35 39.35
N ILE A 54 -13.52 18.55 39.33
CA ILE A 54 -12.53 17.52 39.73
C ILE A 54 -12.69 17.11 41.19
N SER A 55 -12.90 18.08 42.11
CA SER A 55 -13.15 17.77 43.52
C SER A 55 -14.43 16.95 43.70
N MET A 56 -15.49 17.27 42.96
CA MET A 56 -16.76 16.52 43.01
C MET A 56 -16.58 15.09 42.48
N LEU A 57 -15.92 14.94 41.32
CA LEU A 57 -15.60 13.62 40.78
C LEU A 57 -14.75 12.79 41.75
N GLY A 58 -13.76 13.40 42.40
CA GLY A 58 -12.96 12.75 43.43
C GLY A 58 -13.77 12.25 44.61
N THR A 59 -14.72 13.04 45.11
CA THR A 59 -15.62 12.60 46.18
C THR A 59 -16.53 11.46 45.74
N LEU A 60 -17.09 11.51 44.53
CA LEU A 60 -17.99 10.47 44.01
C LEU A 60 -17.26 9.16 43.71
N LEU A 61 -16.02 9.22 43.23
CA LEU A 61 -15.18 8.03 42.99
C LEU A 61 -14.71 7.39 44.32
N SER A 62 -14.49 8.20 45.36
CA SER A 62 -14.03 7.72 46.69
C SER A 62 -15.17 7.19 47.57
N THR A 63 -16.42 7.54 47.30
CA THR A 63 -17.55 7.18 48.15
C THR A 63 -17.95 5.73 47.91
N HIS A 64 -17.67 4.86 48.89
CA HIS A 64 -18.05 3.45 48.86
C HIS A 64 -19.50 3.27 49.30
N HIS A 65 -20.41 3.24 48.34
CA HIS A 65 -21.69 2.57 48.51
C HIS A 65 -21.51 1.11 48.04
N GLY A 66 -21.93 0.15 48.87
CA GLY A 66 -21.53 -1.25 48.72
C GLY A 66 -22.17 -1.88 47.48
N ASN A 67 -21.36 -2.29 46.50
CA ASN A 67 -21.66 -3.14 45.33
C ASN A 67 -23.13 -3.12 44.82
N SER A 68 -23.79 -1.98 44.86
CA SER A 68 -25.12 -1.82 44.30
C SER A 68 -24.95 -1.55 42.82
N GLU A 69 -25.83 -2.12 41.98
CA GLU A 69 -25.88 -1.85 40.55
C GLU A 69 -25.90 -0.33 40.25
N ARG A 70 -26.47 0.45 41.17
CA ARG A 70 -26.51 1.93 41.08
C ARG A 70 -25.15 2.59 41.24
N ASP A 71 -24.31 2.06 42.12
CA ASP A 71 -22.98 2.62 42.38
C ASP A 71 -22.05 2.36 41.20
N ILE A 72 -22.25 1.24 40.51
CA ILE A 72 -21.56 0.90 39.26
C ILE A 72 -21.91 1.91 38.18
N ILE A 73 -23.20 2.18 37.96
CA ILE A 73 -23.67 3.16 36.96
C ILE A 73 -23.16 4.56 37.29
N LEU A 74 -23.20 4.96 38.57
CA LEU A 74 -22.69 6.25 39.01
C LEU A 74 -21.19 6.40 38.73
N LYS A 75 -20.39 5.36 39.03
CA LYS A 75 -18.95 5.33 38.73
C LYS A 75 -18.67 5.36 37.23
N GLN A 76 -19.41 4.61 36.41
CA GLN A 76 -19.28 4.67 34.94
C GLN A 76 -19.53 6.09 34.41
N LYS A 77 -20.59 6.76 34.88
CA LYS A 77 -20.90 8.14 34.48
C LYS A 77 -19.87 9.14 34.98
N CYS A 78 -19.32 8.96 36.19
CA CYS A 78 -18.21 9.77 36.69
C CYS A 78 -16.96 9.63 35.82
N LEU A 79 -16.62 8.40 35.39
CA LEU A 79 -15.48 8.14 34.52
C LEU A 79 -15.66 8.78 33.13
N ARG A 80 -16.84 8.67 32.51
CA ARG A 80 -17.14 9.36 31.24
C ARG A 80 -17.07 10.88 31.37
N CYS A 81 -17.56 11.43 32.48
CA CYS A 81 -17.40 12.85 32.76
C CYS A 81 -15.91 13.21 32.83
N LEU A 82 -15.12 12.48 33.62
CA LEU A 82 -13.67 12.70 33.73
C LEU A 82 -12.96 12.63 32.37
N GLN A 83 -13.30 11.66 31.51
CA GLN A 83 -12.77 11.53 30.16
C GLN A 83 -12.96 12.82 29.35
N SER A 84 -14.18 13.34 29.31
CA SER A 84 -14.54 14.54 28.55
C SER A 84 -13.81 15.80 29.06
N TRP A 85 -13.62 15.92 30.38
CA TRP A 85 -12.82 16.99 30.96
C TRP A 85 -11.32 16.84 30.66
N ILE A 86 -10.78 15.62 30.62
CA ILE A 86 -9.39 15.39 30.20
C ILE A 86 -9.18 15.85 28.75
N GLN A 87 -10.09 15.48 27.84
CA GLN A 87 -10.06 15.91 26.43
C GLN A 87 -10.12 17.45 26.28
N TYR A 88 -10.85 18.14 27.17
CA TYR A 88 -10.90 19.60 27.18
C TYR A 88 -9.57 20.25 27.60
N GLY A 89 -8.76 19.59 28.43
CA GLY A 89 -7.42 20.06 28.83
C GLY A 89 -7.29 20.44 30.30
N VAL A 90 -7.67 19.55 31.22
CA VAL A 90 -7.47 19.75 32.67
C VAL A 90 -5.97 19.79 33.03
N PRO A 91 -5.54 20.68 33.95
CA PRO A 91 -4.16 20.70 34.45
C PRO A 91 -3.75 19.37 35.08
N PHE A 92 -2.58 18.89 34.69
CA PHE A 92 -2.04 17.59 35.09
C PHE A 92 -1.94 17.41 36.62
N GLU A 93 -1.61 18.48 37.34
CA GLU A 93 -1.45 18.48 38.80
C GLU A 93 -2.75 18.09 39.52
N MET A 94 -3.90 18.29 38.91
CA MET A 94 -5.21 17.94 39.49
C MET A 94 -5.66 16.51 39.17
N LEU A 95 -5.02 15.85 38.19
CA LEU A 95 -5.42 14.53 37.70
C LEU A 95 -4.75 13.38 38.49
N HIS A 96 -3.55 13.57 39.02
CA HIS A 96 -2.74 12.49 39.60
C HIS A 96 -3.47 11.64 40.68
N LEU A 97 -4.25 12.26 41.58
CA LEU A 97 -5.00 11.55 42.62
C LEU A 97 -6.23 10.83 42.09
N LEU A 98 -6.86 11.37 41.03
CA LEU A 98 -8.02 10.72 40.42
C LEU A 98 -7.60 9.49 39.62
N ILE A 99 -6.45 9.53 38.96
CA ILE A 99 -5.95 8.40 38.19
C ILE A 99 -5.66 7.19 39.06
N ASP A 100 -5.17 7.37 40.30
CA ASP A 100 -5.01 6.24 41.23
C ASP A 100 -6.36 5.56 41.52
N HIS A 101 -7.45 6.31 41.64
CA HIS A 101 -8.80 5.75 41.79
C HIS A 101 -9.25 5.04 40.50
N VAL A 102 -8.98 5.61 39.31
CA VAL A 102 -9.29 4.96 38.03
C VAL A 102 -8.56 3.62 37.87
N ILE A 103 -7.27 3.57 38.25
CA ILE A 103 -6.47 2.34 38.23
C ILE A 103 -7.07 1.27 39.16
N THR A 104 -7.61 1.66 40.33
CA THR A 104 -8.29 0.69 41.21
C THR A 104 -9.61 0.16 40.64
N LEU A 105 -10.29 0.94 39.80
CA LEU A 105 -11.56 0.57 39.16
C LEU A 105 -11.36 -0.19 37.84
N PHE A 106 -10.15 -0.18 37.28
CA PHE A 106 -9.81 -0.82 36.02
C PHE A 106 -10.05 -2.35 36.01
N PRO A 107 -9.67 -3.13 37.04
CA PRO A 107 -9.87 -4.59 37.05
C PRO A 107 -11.33 -5.05 37.21
N ILE A 108 -12.27 -4.12 37.41
CA ILE A 108 -13.68 -4.47 37.63
C ILE A 108 -14.38 -4.52 36.26
N GLU A 109 -14.86 -5.70 35.86
CA GLU A 109 -15.47 -5.94 34.53
C GLU A 109 -16.54 -4.89 34.16
N SER A 110 -17.39 -4.50 35.12
CA SER A 110 -18.45 -3.52 34.87
C SER A 110 -17.96 -2.09 34.64
N THR A 111 -16.78 -1.71 35.12
CA THR A 111 -16.24 -0.34 34.97
C THR A 111 -15.02 -0.27 34.05
N ASN A 112 -14.55 -1.42 33.55
CA ASN A 112 -13.32 -1.54 32.78
C ASN A 112 -13.34 -0.66 31.52
N ASP A 113 -14.42 -0.69 30.73
CA ASP A 113 -14.53 0.10 29.49
C ASP A 113 -14.35 1.59 29.75
N ALA A 114 -15.13 2.13 30.69
CA ALA A 114 -15.09 3.54 31.03
C ALA A 114 -13.75 3.95 31.68
N ALA A 115 -13.13 3.08 32.47
CA ALA A 115 -11.82 3.32 33.05
C ALA A 115 -10.72 3.33 31.98
N THR A 116 -10.81 2.42 31.01
CA THR A 116 -9.87 2.33 29.89
C THR A 116 -9.87 3.59 29.04
N GLU A 117 -11.05 4.11 28.68
CA GLU A 117 -11.17 5.37 27.93
C GLU A 117 -10.48 6.53 28.65
N VAL A 118 -10.70 6.66 29.96
CA VAL A 118 -10.04 7.69 30.78
C VAL A 118 -8.53 7.53 30.78
N LEU A 119 -8.01 6.30 30.89
CA LEU A 119 -6.58 6.04 30.89
C LEU A 119 -5.93 6.31 29.53
N VAL A 120 -6.60 5.97 28.42
CA VAL A 120 -6.16 6.26 27.04
C VAL A 120 -6.05 7.77 26.82
N GLU A 121 -7.08 8.53 27.18
CA GLU A 121 -7.07 9.98 27.08
C GLU A 121 -6.01 10.61 27.99
N PHE A 122 -5.86 10.08 29.21
CA PHE A 122 -4.82 10.53 30.12
C PHE A 122 -3.44 10.35 29.50
N ILE A 123 -3.07 9.15 29.06
CA ILE A 123 -1.76 8.83 28.48
C ILE A 123 -1.45 9.70 27.24
N SER A 124 -2.47 10.06 26.48
CA SER A 124 -2.33 10.88 25.26
C SER A 124 -2.07 12.37 25.53
N LEU A 125 -2.04 12.81 26.81
CA LEU A 125 -1.75 14.21 27.15
C LEU A 125 -0.27 14.57 26.91
N PRO A 126 0.03 15.63 26.13
CA PRO A 126 1.41 16.01 25.77
C PRO A 126 2.34 16.31 26.97
N ARG A 127 1.77 16.73 28.11
CA ARG A 127 2.52 17.13 29.30
C ARG A 127 3.01 15.96 30.15
N ILE A 128 2.67 14.71 29.80
CA ILE A 128 3.07 13.53 30.58
C ILE A 128 4.56 13.22 30.46
N THR A 129 5.21 13.65 29.38
CA THR A 129 6.66 13.48 29.16
C THR A 129 7.51 14.00 30.33
N TYR A 130 7.08 15.06 31.02
CA TYR A 130 7.79 15.59 32.21
C TYR A 130 7.76 14.66 33.44
N TYR A 131 6.75 13.80 33.55
CA TYR A 131 6.54 12.87 34.68
C TYR A 131 6.57 11.40 34.23
N GLN A 132 7.23 11.15 33.10
CA GLN A 132 7.23 9.88 32.38
C GLN A 132 7.53 8.68 33.28
N ASN A 133 8.57 8.73 34.12
CA ASN A 133 8.98 7.59 34.94
C ASN A 133 7.88 7.11 35.91
N THR A 134 7.27 8.03 36.65
CA THR A 134 6.25 7.68 37.65
C THR A 134 4.96 7.19 37.00
N ILE A 135 4.58 7.79 35.86
CA ILE A 135 3.38 7.37 35.13
C ILE A 135 3.59 6.03 34.48
N CYS A 136 4.74 5.82 33.81
CA CYS A 136 5.05 4.55 33.17
C CYS A 136 5.07 3.42 34.19
N GLU A 137 5.65 3.61 35.38
CA GLU A 137 5.63 2.61 36.44
C GLU A 137 4.20 2.25 36.89
N LYS A 138 3.35 3.25 37.15
CA LYS A 138 1.96 3.02 37.56
C LYS A 138 1.12 2.34 36.46
N MET A 139 1.28 2.78 35.22
CA MET A 139 0.55 2.22 34.08
C MET A 139 1.01 0.80 33.76
N LEU A 140 2.32 0.53 33.79
CA LEU A 140 2.86 -0.81 33.60
C LEU A 140 2.36 -1.76 34.68
N GLN A 141 2.35 -1.35 35.96
CA GLN A 141 1.77 -2.17 37.04
C GLN A 141 0.30 -2.51 36.81
N CYS A 142 -0.49 -1.54 36.31
CA CYS A 142 -1.89 -1.75 35.99
C CYS A 142 -2.08 -2.71 34.79
N MET A 143 -1.41 -2.43 33.68
CA MET A 143 -1.54 -3.21 32.43
C MET A 143 -0.96 -4.63 32.56
N THR A 144 0.11 -4.82 33.32
CA THR A 144 0.79 -6.12 33.48
C THR A 144 0.29 -6.94 34.68
N SER A 145 -0.81 -6.49 35.31
CA SER A 145 -1.42 -7.18 36.44
C SER A 145 -1.92 -8.59 36.08
N ASP A 146 -2.04 -9.46 37.09
CA ASP A 146 -2.53 -10.84 36.90
C ASP A 146 -3.95 -10.87 36.32
N TRP A 147 -4.77 -9.87 36.66
CA TRP A 147 -6.10 -9.71 36.08
C TRP A 147 -6.04 -9.46 34.58
N SER A 148 -5.20 -8.52 34.12
CA SER A 148 -5.07 -8.19 32.70
C SER A 148 -4.58 -9.39 31.88
N LYS A 149 -3.63 -10.16 32.40
CA LYS A 149 -3.15 -11.40 31.77
C LYS A 149 -4.25 -12.45 31.66
N ALA A 150 -5.00 -12.65 32.76
CA ALA A 150 -6.12 -13.58 32.78
C ALA A 150 -7.22 -13.15 31.80
N GLN A 151 -7.46 -11.85 31.67
CA GLN A 151 -8.48 -11.30 30.77
C GLN A 151 -8.12 -11.52 29.29
N ILE A 152 -6.87 -11.28 28.88
CA ILE A 152 -6.44 -11.59 27.50
C ILE A 152 -6.53 -13.09 27.23
N THR A 153 -6.03 -13.91 28.17
CA THR A 153 -6.03 -15.37 28.01
C THR A 153 -7.46 -15.90 27.88
N LYS A 154 -8.38 -15.39 28.70
CA LYS A 154 -9.82 -15.68 28.62
C LYS A 154 -10.40 -15.24 27.28
N ALA A 155 -10.13 -14.00 26.85
CA ALA A 155 -10.63 -13.46 25.60
C ALA A 155 -10.13 -14.24 24.37
N ILE A 156 -8.87 -14.70 24.38
CA ILE A 156 -8.30 -15.57 23.33
C ILE A 156 -9.00 -16.93 23.31
N ASN A 157 -9.22 -17.55 24.48
CA ASN A 157 -9.88 -18.85 24.58
C ASN A 157 -11.36 -18.81 24.20
N ASP A 158 -12.05 -17.73 24.58
CA ASP A 158 -13.49 -17.54 24.36
C ASP A 158 -13.79 -16.91 22.99
N GLY A 159 -12.77 -16.40 22.28
CA GLY A 159 -12.92 -15.63 21.04
C GLY A 159 -13.62 -14.28 21.25
N ASP A 160 -13.60 -13.74 22.47
CA ASP A 160 -14.30 -12.50 22.84
C ASP A 160 -13.46 -11.25 22.53
N GLU A 161 -13.63 -10.75 21.31
CA GLU A 161 -12.89 -9.60 20.79
C GLU A 161 -13.20 -8.30 21.51
N LEU A 162 -14.46 -8.09 21.88
CA LEU A 162 -14.93 -6.84 22.46
C LEU A 162 -14.24 -6.59 23.81
N SER A 163 -14.07 -7.65 24.59
CA SER A 163 -13.35 -7.60 25.87
C SER A 163 -11.84 -7.38 25.70
N ALA A 164 -11.22 -7.92 24.64
CA ALA A 164 -9.79 -7.75 24.37
C ALA A 164 -9.43 -6.38 23.82
N ARG A 165 -10.34 -5.77 23.03
CA ARG A 165 -10.12 -4.51 22.31
C ARG A 165 -9.70 -3.36 23.21
N ASN A 166 -10.37 -3.19 24.35
CA ASN A 166 -10.14 -2.06 25.24
C ASN A 166 -8.74 -2.12 25.86
N LEU A 167 -8.35 -3.29 26.37
CA LEU A 167 -7.01 -3.51 26.91
C LEU A 167 -5.92 -3.38 25.82
N CYS A 168 -6.16 -3.92 24.61
CA CYS A 168 -5.26 -3.75 23.47
C CYS A 168 -5.05 -2.26 23.16
N ARG A 169 -6.13 -1.48 23.08
CA ARG A 169 -6.05 -0.04 22.80
C ARG A 169 -5.22 0.69 23.85
N LEU A 170 -5.46 0.44 25.14
CA LEU A 170 -4.69 1.04 26.22
C LEU A 170 -3.20 0.74 26.10
N MET A 171 -2.86 -0.54 25.84
CA MET A 171 -1.48 -0.98 25.70
C MET A 171 -0.79 -0.41 24.46
N THR A 172 -1.49 -0.35 23.32
CA THR A 172 -0.98 0.30 22.11
C THR A 172 -0.76 1.80 22.34
N THR A 173 -1.75 2.52 22.90
CA THR A 173 -1.61 3.95 23.19
C THR A 173 -0.46 4.24 24.16
N PHE A 174 -0.22 3.38 25.15
CA PHE A 174 0.97 3.47 25.99
C PHE A 174 2.25 3.30 25.19
N GLY A 175 2.30 2.27 24.33
CA GLY A 175 3.45 1.98 23.49
C GLY A 175 3.80 3.10 22.52
N ASP A 176 2.78 3.71 21.89
CA ASP A 176 2.96 4.79 20.92
C ASP A 176 3.51 6.07 21.56
N ASN A 177 3.06 6.40 22.78
CA ASN A 177 3.51 7.61 23.49
C ASN A 177 4.85 7.43 24.23
N PHE A 178 5.22 6.19 24.61
CA PHE A 178 6.39 5.91 25.44
C PHE A 178 7.35 4.87 24.84
N ASN A 179 7.43 4.77 23.51
CA ASN A 179 8.35 3.88 22.79
C ASN A 179 9.82 4.00 23.27
N ASN A 180 10.32 5.22 23.47
CA ASN A 180 11.67 5.47 23.97
C ASN A 180 11.87 4.94 25.40
N TYR A 181 10.84 5.03 26.26
CA TYR A 181 10.89 4.47 27.62
C TYR A 181 11.02 2.95 27.58
N VAL A 182 10.21 2.31 26.71
CA VAL A 182 10.19 0.86 26.51
C VAL A 182 11.54 0.38 25.97
N ALA A 183 12.11 1.09 24.99
CA ALA A 183 13.42 0.80 24.41
C ALA A 183 14.56 0.90 25.45
N MET A 184 14.62 1.98 26.24
CA MET A 184 15.66 2.17 27.26
C MET A 184 15.60 1.14 28.40
N ASN A 185 14.40 0.65 28.72
CA ASN A 185 14.17 -0.23 29.84
C ASN A 185 13.83 -1.68 29.43
N PHE A 186 14.16 -2.06 28.20
CA PHE A 186 13.73 -3.31 27.55
C PHE A 186 13.95 -4.59 28.38
N LEU A 187 14.96 -4.61 29.25
CA LEU A 187 15.32 -5.77 30.08
C LEU A 187 14.49 -5.89 31.38
N ARG A 188 13.66 -4.89 31.74
CA ARG A 188 12.84 -4.97 32.95
C ARG A 188 11.74 -6.02 32.79
N GLN A 189 11.47 -6.75 33.87
CA GLN A 189 10.51 -7.87 33.85
C GLN A 189 9.08 -7.43 33.53
N ASP A 190 8.65 -6.26 34.01
CA ASP A 190 7.33 -5.68 33.69
C ASP A 190 7.20 -5.34 32.20
N ILE A 191 8.27 -4.83 31.58
CA ILE A 191 8.28 -4.53 30.14
C ILE A 191 8.32 -5.80 29.29
N VAL A 192 9.08 -6.83 29.70
CA VAL A 192 9.06 -8.13 29.02
C VAL A 192 7.64 -8.71 29.01
N VAL A 193 6.94 -8.66 30.15
CA VAL A 193 5.54 -9.09 30.25
C VAL A 193 4.63 -8.26 29.34
N TYR A 194 4.81 -6.94 29.31
CA TYR A 194 4.06 -6.05 28.43
C TYR A 194 4.28 -6.42 26.95
N LEU A 195 5.53 -6.68 26.53
CA LEU A 195 5.85 -7.09 25.16
C LEU A 195 5.28 -8.47 24.82
N GLU A 196 5.28 -9.42 25.76
CA GLU A 196 4.61 -10.72 25.59
C GLU A 196 3.10 -10.55 25.39
N MET A 197 2.46 -9.66 26.14
CA MET A 197 1.04 -9.33 25.95
C MET A 197 0.78 -8.63 24.61
N MET A 198 1.66 -7.74 24.14
CA MET A 198 1.58 -7.15 22.81
C MET A 198 1.73 -8.20 21.69
N LEU A 199 2.57 -9.22 21.88
CA LEU A 199 2.66 -10.36 20.97
C LEU A 199 1.37 -11.20 20.98
N MET A 200 0.76 -11.42 22.14
CA MET A 200 -0.54 -12.12 22.23
C MET A 200 -1.65 -11.37 21.48
N PHE A 201 -1.66 -10.04 21.50
CA PHE A 201 -2.60 -9.25 20.68
C PHE A 201 -2.32 -9.35 19.19
N ALA A 202 -1.06 -9.26 18.77
CA ALA A 202 -0.68 -9.47 17.37
C ALA A 202 -1.05 -10.88 16.87
N GLY A 203 -0.99 -11.88 17.76
CA GLY A 203 -1.35 -13.27 17.52
C GLY A 203 -2.77 -13.66 17.90
N PHE A 204 -3.66 -12.70 18.17
CA PHE A 204 -5.05 -12.98 18.55
C PHE A 204 -5.73 -13.88 17.49
N PRO A 205 -6.53 -14.91 17.83
CA PRO A 205 -7.04 -15.86 16.82
C PRO A 205 -7.85 -15.20 15.69
N GLY A 206 -7.58 -15.58 14.44
CA GLY A 206 -8.30 -15.09 13.24
C GLY A 206 -7.42 -15.06 11.98
N TYR A 207 -8.02 -15.28 10.81
CA TYR A 207 -7.34 -15.38 9.50
C TYR A 207 -7.46 -14.12 8.64
N PHE A 208 -6.52 -13.94 7.72
CA PHE A 208 -6.46 -12.83 6.75
C PHE A 208 -7.20 -13.17 5.44
N GLY A 209 -8.25 -12.40 5.08
CA GLY A 209 -8.96 -12.40 3.78
C GLY A 209 -10.01 -13.53 3.60
N GLN A 210 -11.18 -13.35 2.96
CA GLN A 210 -11.63 -12.31 2.03
C GLN A 210 -13.17 -12.36 1.86
N ASP A 211 -13.86 -11.28 2.22
CA ASP A 211 -14.85 -10.59 1.37
C ASP A 211 -15.27 -9.31 2.09
N GLN A 212 -15.00 -8.19 1.42
CA GLN A 212 -15.40 -6.85 1.81
C GLN A 212 -16.92 -6.87 2.02
N GLU A 213 -17.40 -6.70 3.25
CA GLU A 213 -18.36 -5.62 3.53
C GLU A 213 -18.88 -5.56 4.97
N ILE A 214 -19.03 -6.64 5.76
CA ILE A 214 -19.88 -6.50 6.98
C ILE A 214 -19.34 -7.11 8.29
N SER A 215 -18.38 -8.05 8.28
CA SER A 215 -17.79 -8.60 9.53
C SER A 215 -16.29 -8.30 9.72
N PHE A 216 -15.70 -7.52 8.81
CA PHE A 216 -14.26 -7.28 8.67
C PHE A 216 -13.63 -6.30 9.69
N LEU A 217 -14.43 -5.52 10.42
CA LEU A 217 -13.92 -4.37 11.19
C LEU A 217 -13.40 -4.69 12.61
N THR A 218 -13.52 -5.91 13.13
CA THR A 218 -13.21 -6.18 14.55
C THR A 218 -12.04 -7.16 14.73
N PHE A 219 -12.04 -8.29 14.01
CA PHE A 219 -10.93 -9.27 14.01
C PHE A 219 -9.60 -8.71 13.47
N ILE A 220 -9.66 -7.82 12.48
CA ILE A 220 -8.48 -7.19 11.88
C ILE A 220 -7.93 -6.08 12.80
N TYR A 221 -8.81 -5.33 13.46
CA TYR A 221 -8.42 -4.20 14.30
C TYR A 221 -7.46 -4.63 15.43
N ILE A 222 -7.73 -5.72 16.14
CA ILE A 222 -6.89 -6.10 17.30
C ILE A 222 -5.50 -6.57 16.88
N SER A 223 -5.38 -7.30 15.76
CA SER A 223 -4.07 -7.77 15.27
C SER A 223 -3.26 -6.65 14.60
N GLU A 224 -3.91 -5.65 14.00
CA GLU A 224 -3.24 -4.51 13.35
C GLU A 224 -2.86 -3.38 14.32
N MET A 225 -3.68 -3.13 15.35
CA MET A 225 -3.43 -2.08 16.35
C MET A 225 -2.01 -2.08 16.94
N PRO A 226 -1.41 -3.22 17.34
CA PRO A 226 -0.06 -3.22 17.89
C PRO A 226 1.05 -3.05 16.83
N LEU A 227 0.76 -3.13 15.52
CA LEU A 227 1.79 -3.08 14.47
C LEU A 227 2.47 -1.71 14.39
N GLN A 228 1.70 -0.62 14.56
CA GLN A 228 2.27 0.73 14.62
C GLN A 228 3.26 0.86 15.79
N PHE A 229 2.91 0.30 16.96
CA PHE A 229 3.81 0.24 18.10
C PHE A 229 5.09 -0.52 17.76
N TRP A 230 5.01 -1.69 17.13
CA TRP A 230 6.20 -2.49 16.77
C TRP A 230 7.12 -1.74 15.80
N PHE A 231 6.55 -1.01 14.83
CA PHE A 231 7.30 -0.13 13.94
C PHE A 231 8.03 0.98 14.71
N LEU A 232 7.30 1.73 15.55
CA LEU A 232 7.87 2.82 16.34
C LEU A 232 8.92 2.33 17.36
N LEU A 233 8.73 1.14 17.93
CA LEU A 233 9.71 0.53 18.83
C LEU A 233 10.99 0.15 18.06
N GLN A 234 10.87 -0.39 16.84
CA GLN A 234 12.03 -0.69 16.00
C GLN A 234 12.83 0.58 15.71
N GLU A 235 12.16 1.69 15.35
CA GLU A 235 12.81 2.98 15.14
C GLU A 235 13.56 3.43 16.41
N SER A 236 12.90 3.43 17.58
CA SER A 236 13.54 3.77 18.85
C SER A 236 14.72 2.87 19.23
N LEU A 237 14.67 1.58 18.90
CA LEU A 237 15.77 0.64 19.18
C LEU A 237 16.98 0.85 18.23
N CYS A 238 16.72 1.36 17.02
CA CYS A 238 17.75 1.66 16.03
C CYS A 238 18.32 3.08 16.16
N ASP A 239 17.60 3.97 16.85
CA ASP A 239 18.01 5.36 17.09
C ASP A 239 19.24 5.45 18.02
N PRO A 240 20.39 5.96 17.53
CA PRO A 240 21.60 6.16 18.34
C PRO A 240 21.42 7.10 19.54
N GLU A 241 20.45 8.02 19.50
CA GLU A 241 20.16 8.94 20.61
C GLU A 241 19.44 8.24 21.77
N VAL A 242 18.69 7.17 21.47
CA VAL A 242 17.93 6.39 22.44
C VAL A 242 18.75 5.19 22.95
N ILE A 243 19.36 4.44 22.04
CA ILE A 243 20.26 3.32 22.36
C ILE A 243 21.66 3.63 21.82
N PRO A 244 22.65 3.91 22.69
CA PRO A 244 24.00 4.23 22.25
C PRO A 244 24.59 3.12 21.39
N VAL A 245 25.26 3.47 20.29
CA VAL A 245 26.00 2.51 19.48
C VAL A 245 27.25 2.08 20.24
N THR A 246 27.37 0.79 20.55
CA THR A 246 28.61 0.22 21.06
C THR A 246 29.64 0.17 19.92
N SER A 247 30.31 1.28 19.64
CA SER A 247 31.51 1.29 18.81
C SER A 247 32.62 0.59 19.60
N ASN A 248 32.99 -0.61 19.15
CA ASN A 248 34.01 -1.44 19.78
C ASN A 248 35.44 -0.87 19.73
N ASN A 249 35.66 0.42 19.44
CA ASN A 249 37.00 0.90 19.11
C ASN A 249 37.37 2.38 19.38
N ASP A 250 36.66 3.19 20.17
CA ASP A 250 37.24 4.50 20.55
C ASP A 250 36.95 4.92 21.99
N SER A 251 37.99 4.80 22.81
CA SER A 251 38.09 5.28 24.18
C SER A 251 38.36 6.79 24.26
N SER A 252 37.69 7.62 23.45
CA SER A 252 37.87 9.08 23.55
C SER A 252 36.84 9.91 22.77
N VAL A 253 35.56 9.90 23.16
CA VAL A 253 34.73 11.13 23.12
C VAL A 253 33.69 11.04 24.25
N SER A 254 34.08 11.50 25.45
CA SER A 254 33.12 11.99 26.43
C SER A 254 32.59 13.33 25.94
N ASP A 255 31.29 13.42 25.65
CA ASP A 255 30.43 14.61 25.89
C ASP A 255 29.13 14.55 25.06
N VAL A 256 28.36 13.46 25.21
CA VAL A 256 26.91 13.52 25.01
C VAL A 256 26.26 12.87 26.21
N GLN A 257 25.49 13.66 26.97
CA GLN A 257 24.73 13.20 28.12
C GLN A 257 23.57 12.31 27.67
N THR A 258 23.84 11.03 27.35
CA THR A 258 22.81 9.99 27.25
C THR A 258 22.70 9.24 28.58
N PRO A 259 21.49 8.85 29.03
CA PRO A 259 21.29 8.30 30.36
C PRO A 259 21.95 6.91 30.48
N ASN A 260 22.85 6.76 31.48
CA ASN A 260 23.20 5.58 32.28
C ASN A 260 22.95 4.13 31.78
N ILE A 261 23.04 3.80 30.49
CA ILE A 261 22.97 2.40 30.01
C ILE A 261 24.40 1.87 29.85
N SER A 262 24.73 0.81 30.58
CA SER A 262 26.04 0.16 30.45
C SER A 262 26.19 -0.51 29.06
N PRO A 263 27.40 -0.59 28.47
CA PRO A 263 27.61 -1.20 27.16
C PRO A 263 27.17 -2.67 27.11
N THR A 264 27.27 -3.39 28.23
CA THR A 264 26.78 -4.76 28.39
C THR A 264 25.26 -4.85 28.29
N ASN A 265 24.54 -3.86 28.84
CA ASN A 265 23.08 -3.81 28.76
C ASN A 265 22.63 -3.48 27.33
N VAL A 266 23.35 -2.62 26.60
CA VAL A 266 23.03 -2.32 25.19
C VAL A 266 23.08 -3.58 24.32
N GLN A 267 24.13 -4.39 24.46
CA GLN A 267 24.25 -5.63 23.71
C GLN A 267 23.11 -6.61 24.06
N GLN A 268 22.80 -6.77 25.34
CA GLN A 268 21.70 -7.62 25.80
C GLN A 268 20.33 -7.13 25.30
N ILE A 269 20.10 -5.81 25.24
CA ILE A 269 18.87 -5.23 24.69
C ILE A 269 18.74 -5.61 23.20
N ARG A 270 19.83 -5.49 22.42
CA ARG A 270 19.83 -5.87 20.99
C ARG A 270 19.61 -7.37 20.77
N GLU A 271 20.24 -8.21 21.56
CA GLU A 271 20.04 -9.67 21.47
C GLU A 271 18.61 -10.05 21.85
N SER A 272 18.07 -9.45 22.91
CA SER A 272 16.70 -9.71 23.39
C SER A 272 15.64 -9.16 22.43
N SER A 273 15.87 -7.99 21.83
CA SER A 273 14.95 -7.42 20.85
C SER A 273 14.86 -8.30 19.61
N MET A 274 15.98 -8.82 19.11
CA MET A 274 15.99 -9.77 17.99
C MET A 274 15.16 -11.03 18.27
N VAL A 275 15.17 -11.55 19.49
CA VAL A 275 14.33 -12.71 19.86
C VAL A 275 12.85 -12.37 19.81
N ILE A 276 12.45 -11.20 20.31
CA ILE A 276 11.06 -10.76 20.33
C ILE A 276 10.55 -10.45 18.92
N PHE A 277 11.32 -9.75 18.08
CA PHE A 277 10.96 -9.50 16.69
C PHE A 277 10.89 -10.79 15.86
N ARG A 278 11.74 -11.79 16.13
CA ARG A 278 11.60 -13.11 15.50
C ARG A 278 10.26 -13.77 15.82
N ARG A 279 9.83 -13.72 17.09
CA ARG A 279 8.50 -14.22 17.50
C ARG A 279 7.37 -13.43 16.83
N LEU A 280 7.50 -12.11 16.71
CA LEU A 280 6.53 -11.28 15.98
C LEU A 280 6.44 -11.72 14.52
N ILE A 281 7.57 -11.94 13.84
CA ILE A 281 7.60 -12.41 12.46
C ILE A 281 6.96 -13.80 12.34
N GLU A 282 7.19 -14.72 13.28
CA GLU A 282 6.53 -16.02 13.31
C GLU A 282 5.00 -15.89 13.43
N ILE A 283 4.52 -14.98 14.27
CA ILE A 283 3.10 -14.66 14.42
C ILE A 283 2.52 -14.06 13.14
N LEU A 284 3.20 -13.07 12.55
CA LEU A 284 2.77 -12.45 11.29
C LEU A 284 2.73 -13.46 10.15
N ARG A 285 3.70 -14.37 10.09
CA ARG A 285 3.72 -15.47 9.12
C ARG A 285 2.50 -16.37 9.28
N TYR A 286 2.16 -16.76 10.51
CA TYR A 286 0.95 -17.53 10.79
C TYR A 286 -0.32 -16.75 10.41
N LYS A 287 -0.36 -15.43 10.64
CA LYS A 287 -1.50 -14.58 10.32
C LYS A 287 -1.77 -14.39 8.83
N VAL A 288 -0.70 -14.36 8.04
CA VAL A 288 -0.75 -14.28 6.57
C VAL A 288 -1.09 -15.63 5.95
N GLN A 289 -0.98 -16.72 6.70
CA GLN A 289 -1.31 -18.06 6.25
C GLN A 289 -2.78 -18.16 5.84
N TYR A 290 -3.03 -18.72 4.66
CA TYR A 290 -4.40 -19.09 4.27
C TYR A 290 -5.00 -20.06 5.29
N PRO A 291 -6.29 -19.92 5.66
CA PRO A 291 -6.96 -20.86 6.55
C PRO A 291 -6.91 -22.28 5.98
N PRO A 292 -6.89 -23.32 6.85
CA PRO A 292 -6.98 -24.70 6.40
C PRO A 292 -8.28 -24.94 5.64
N ASP A 293 -8.23 -25.80 4.62
CA ASP A 293 -9.35 -26.08 3.70
C ASP A 293 -10.64 -26.51 4.45
N SER A 294 -10.52 -27.06 5.68
CA SER A 294 -11.63 -27.42 6.55
C SER A 294 -12.38 -26.23 7.16
N GLU A 295 -11.68 -25.16 7.59
CA GLU A 295 -12.31 -23.94 8.10
C GLU A 295 -12.78 -23.04 6.96
N TRP A 296 -12.04 -23.03 5.85
CA TRP A 296 -12.47 -22.42 4.59
C TRP A 296 -13.76 -23.07 4.05
N ALA A 297 -13.93 -24.39 4.20
CA ALA A 297 -15.11 -25.14 3.76
C ALA A 297 -16.38 -24.87 4.59
N GLU A 298 -16.26 -24.38 5.84
CA GLU A 298 -17.43 -23.98 6.63
C GLU A 298 -18.06 -22.68 6.09
N TRP A 299 -17.32 -21.90 5.29
CA TRP A 299 -17.74 -20.58 4.82
C TRP A 299 -18.43 -20.56 3.45
N THR A 300 -18.70 -21.72 2.81
CA THR A 300 -19.81 -21.90 1.83
C THR A 300 -20.01 -23.37 1.41
N LYS A 301 -21.27 -23.82 1.39
CA LYS A 301 -21.74 -25.23 1.26
C LYS A 301 -21.48 -25.96 -0.08
N GLU A 302 -20.95 -25.33 -1.12
CA GLU A 302 -20.88 -25.93 -2.47
C GLU A 302 -19.48 -26.40 -2.92
N PHE A 303 -18.41 -26.04 -2.21
CA PHE A 303 -17.04 -26.43 -2.59
C PHE A 303 -16.57 -27.76 -1.98
N ALA A 304 -17.10 -28.13 -0.79
CA ALA A 304 -16.78 -29.39 -0.09
C ALA A 304 -17.15 -30.66 -0.89
N ILE A 305 -18.06 -30.56 -1.85
CA ILE A 305 -18.52 -31.69 -2.70
C ILE A 305 -17.57 -31.94 -3.87
N SER A 306 -16.79 -30.94 -4.31
CA SER A 306 -15.83 -31.10 -5.41
C SER A 306 -14.50 -31.73 -5.00
N GLN A 307 -14.15 -31.66 -3.71
CA GLN A 307 -12.94 -32.23 -3.09
C GLN A 307 -13.01 -33.77 -2.92
N ILE A 308 -14.11 -34.41 -3.33
CA ILE A 308 -14.32 -35.87 -3.22
C ILE A 308 -13.48 -36.70 -4.23
N ASN A 309 -12.81 -36.09 -5.22
CA ASN A 309 -12.29 -36.84 -6.38
C ASN A 309 -10.82 -36.56 -6.80
N THR A 310 -9.83 -36.49 -5.90
CA THR A 310 -8.43 -36.79 -6.32
C THR A 310 -7.56 -37.35 -5.17
N PRO A 311 -6.98 -38.56 -5.30
CA PRO A 311 -6.16 -39.16 -4.24
C PRO A 311 -4.66 -38.92 -4.42
N GLY A 312 -3.97 -38.61 -3.31
CA GLY A 312 -2.57 -38.98 -3.09
C GLY A 312 -1.50 -37.89 -3.09
N ARG A 313 -1.52 -36.99 -2.09
CA ARG A 313 -0.38 -36.30 -1.44
C ARG A 313 -0.94 -35.38 -0.35
N ASP A 314 -0.28 -35.27 0.82
CA ASP A 314 -0.78 -34.43 1.92
C ASP A 314 -0.89 -32.95 1.49
N GLN A 315 -2.13 -32.44 1.54
CA GLN A 315 -2.58 -31.15 1.00
C GLN A 315 -2.29 -29.95 1.92
N ASN A 316 -1.71 -30.16 3.11
CA ASN A 316 -1.74 -29.20 4.23
C ASN A 316 -0.43 -28.43 4.53
N GLN A 317 0.64 -28.53 3.72
CA GLN A 317 1.93 -27.85 4.01
C GLN A 317 2.33 -26.74 3.04
N TRP A 318 1.50 -26.44 2.03
CA TRP A 318 1.82 -25.36 1.09
C TRP A 318 1.59 -23.98 1.69
N GLN A 319 0.67 -23.86 2.67
CA GLN A 319 0.32 -22.59 3.31
C GLN A 319 1.47 -22.01 4.16
N ASP A 320 2.22 -22.87 4.87
CA ASP A 320 3.40 -22.45 5.65
C ASP A 320 4.51 -21.91 4.73
N LEU A 321 4.73 -22.61 3.62
CA LEU A 321 5.72 -22.18 2.62
C LEU A 321 5.26 -20.90 1.93
N GLU A 322 3.99 -20.81 1.54
CA GLU A 322 3.43 -19.65 0.86
C GLU A 322 3.51 -18.39 1.72
N SER A 323 3.05 -18.45 2.98
CA SER A 323 3.12 -17.32 3.91
C SER A 323 4.55 -16.87 4.17
N THR A 324 5.50 -17.82 4.22
CA THR A 324 6.93 -17.50 4.32
C THR A 324 7.40 -16.72 3.08
N LEU A 325 7.07 -17.20 1.87
CA LEU A 325 7.45 -16.51 0.63
C LEU A 325 6.77 -15.15 0.51
N PHE A 326 5.52 -15.03 0.96
CA PHE A 326 4.79 -13.77 0.99
C PHE A 326 5.49 -12.75 1.90
N CYS A 327 5.87 -13.15 3.12
CA CYS A 327 6.61 -12.26 4.03
C CYS A 327 7.94 -11.80 3.41
N ILE A 328 8.67 -12.70 2.73
CA ILE A 328 9.93 -12.36 2.04
C ILE A 328 9.66 -11.40 0.87
N LYS A 329 8.55 -11.57 0.14
CA LYS A 329 8.13 -10.66 -0.93
C LYS A 329 7.79 -9.27 -0.36
N SER A 330 7.07 -9.20 0.75
CA SER A 330 6.63 -7.94 1.36
C SER A 330 7.78 -7.05 1.85
N ILE A 331 8.95 -7.61 2.11
CA ILE A 331 10.14 -6.84 2.52
C ILE A 331 11.08 -6.49 1.36
N ALA A 332 10.75 -6.86 0.11
CA ALA A 332 11.68 -6.76 -1.02
C ALA A 332 12.27 -5.34 -1.21
N GLU A 333 11.45 -4.30 -1.06
CA GLU A 333 11.88 -2.90 -1.18
C GLU A 333 12.91 -2.47 -0.12
N ALA A 334 12.90 -3.12 1.05
CA ALA A 334 13.82 -2.82 2.14
C ALA A 334 15.14 -3.60 2.05
N VAL A 335 15.26 -4.57 1.11
CA VAL A 335 16.45 -5.40 0.96
C VAL A 335 17.45 -4.72 0.01
N GLU A 336 18.68 -4.54 0.49
CA GLU A 336 19.76 -3.99 -0.34
C GLU A 336 20.10 -4.91 -1.53
N SER A 337 20.37 -4.32 -2.69
CA SER A 337 20.82 -5.03 -3.89
C SER A 337 22.17 -5.76 -3.72
N SER A 338 22.91 -5.44 -2.66
CA SER A 338 24.20 -6.03 -2.28
C SER A 338 24.09 -7.30 -1.42
N GLU A 339 22.88 -7.80 -1.12
CA GLU A 339 22.68 -8.99 -0.28
C GLU A 339 23.25 -10.26 -0.95
N ILE A 340 24.12 -10.99 -0.24
CA ILE A 340 24.86 -12.15 -0.77
C ILE A 340 24.75 -13.43 0.08
N ILE A 341 24.00 -13.42 1.16
CA ILE A 341 23.94 -14.54 2.12
C ILE A 341 22.65 -15.36 1.92
N TYR A 342 21.49 -14.69 1.89
CA TYR A 342 20.19 -15.36 1.92
C TYR A 342 19.53 -15.44 0.53
N LEU A 343 19.57 -14.37 -0.26
CA LEU A 343 18.98 -14.33 -1.60
C LEU A 343 19.64 -15.30 -2.59
N PRO A 344 20.98 -15.51 -2.59
CA PRO A 344 21.60 -16.56 -3.41
C PRO A 344 21.13 -17.98 -3.05
N ARG A 345 20.78 -18.23 -1.79
CA ARG A 345 20.26 -19.53 -1.33
C ARG A 345 18.79 -19.68 -1.70
N LEU A 346 18.01 -18.60 -1.54
CA LEU A 346 16.62 -18.53 -1.94
C LEU A 346 16.47 -18.77 -3.44
N PHE A 347 17.04 -17.91 -4.28
CA PHE A 347 16.94 -18.02 -5.74
C PHE A 347 17.86 -19.09 -6.36
N GLY A 348 18.66 -19.77 -5.54
CA GLY A 348 19.52 -20.87 -5.95
C GLY A 348 18.81 -22.22 -6.03
N SER A 349 19.61 -23.27 -6.24
CA SER A 349 19.13 -24.65 -6.32
C SER A 349 18.62 -25.21 -4.99
N GLU A 350 18.90 -24.53 -3.86
CA GLU A 350 18.49 -24.98 -2.52
C GLU A 350 16.99 -24.77 -2.26
N VAL A 351 16.41 -23.69 -2.75
CA VAL A 351 14.99 -23.36 -2.51
C VAL A 351 14.24 -23.25 -3.83
N TYR A 352 14.55 -22.25 -4.66
CA TYR A 352 13.83 -22.05 -5.93
C TYR A 352 13.99 -23.21 -6.91
N GLY A 353 15.16 -23.84 -6.98
CA GLY A 353 15.37 -25.02 -7.81
C GLY A 353 14.52 -26.24 -7.43
N ILE A 354 13.92 -26.23 -6.23
CA ILE A 354 13.09 -27.31 -5.69
C ILE A 354 11.60 -26.90 -5.64
N LEU A 355 11.28 -25.62 -5.86
CA LEU A 355 9.91 -25.14 -5.81
C LEU A 355 9.04 -25.88 -6.84
N PRO A 356 7.80 -26.25 -6.45
CA PRO A 356 6.94 -27.04 -7.31
C PRO A 356 6.54 -26.26 -8.56
N VAL A 357 7.02 -26.72 -9.73
CA VAL A 357 6.56 -26.23 -11.04
C VAL A 357 5.08 -26.58 -11.28
N GLN A 358 4.54 -27.56 -10.54
CA GLN A 358 3.16 -28.01 -10.54
C GLN A 358 2.69 -28.14 -9.08
N GLY A 359 1.56 -27.53 -8.71
CA GLY A 359 1.10 -27.48 -7.32
C GLY A 359 0.03 -26.41 -7.08
N HIS A 360 -0.21 -26.05 -5.81
CA HIS A 360 -1.27 -25.12 -5.43
C HIS A 360 -1.07 -23.72 -6.06
N THR A 361 -2.09 -23.23 -6.77
CA THR A 361 -2.03 -21.98 -7.55
C THR A 361 -1.60 -20.78 -6.70
N LYS A 362 -2.07 -20.67 -5.46
CA LYS A 362 -1.71 -19.57 -4.54
C LYS A 362 -0.21 -19.52 -4.22
N LEU A 363 0.39 -20.67 -3.88
CA LEU A 363 1.84 -20.77 -3.63
C LEU A 363 2.64 -20.38 -4.88
N ARG A 364 2.22 -20.89 -6.05
CA ARG A 364 2.89 -20.57 -7.32
C ARG A 364 2.76 -19.09 -7.65
N ASN A 365 1.60 -18.46 -7.45
CA ASN A 365 1.41 -17.02 -7.61
C ASN A 365 2.35 -16.19 -6.72
N THR A 366 2.47 -16.55 -5.43
CA THR A 366 3.37 -15.85 -4.51
C THR A 366 4.83 -16.04 -4.91
N ALA A 367 5.24 -17.24 -5.33
CA ALA A 367 6.58 -17.48 -5.86
C ALA A 367 6.87 -16.69 -7.15
N LEU A 368 5.96 -16.66 -8.12
CA LEU A 368 6.12 -15.86 -9.34
C LEU A 368 6.25 -14.36 -9.00
N SER A 369 5.38 -13.85 -8.12
CA SER A 369 5.44 -12.46 -7.68
C SER A 369 6.73 -12.12 -6.94
N LEU A 370 7.23 -13.05 -6.13
CA LEU A 370 8.48 -12.88 -5.40
C LEU A 370 9.68 -12.72 -6.34
N ILE A 371 9.72 -13.43 -7.48
CA ILE A 371 10.76 -13.20 -8.51
C ILE A 371 10.70 -11.75 -9.00
N GLY A 372 9.50 -11.27 -9.38
CA GLY A 372 9.31 -9.93 -9.91
C GLY A 372 9.78 -8.83 -8.93
N SER A 373 9.38 -8.96 -7.65
CA SER A 373 9.74 -7.99 -6.60
C SER A 373 11.26 -7.89 -6.31
N TYR A 374 12.07 -8.86 -6.72
CA TYR A 374 13.53 -8.84 -6.54
C TYR A 374 14.30 -8.58 -7.85
N ALA A 375 13.66 -7.99 -8.86
CA ALA A 375 14.28 -7.64 -10.15
C ALA A 375 15.56 -6.80 -10.00
N ASP A 376 15.58 -5.81 -9.09
CA ASP A 376 16.76 -4.97 -8.83
C ASP A 376 17.96 -5.76 -8.27
N TRP A 377 17.69 -6.78 -7.46
CA TRP A 377 18.74 -7.65 -6.94
C TRP A 377 19.32 -8.53 -8.06
N PHE A 378 18.48 -9.01 -8.99
CA PHE A 378 18.93 -9.78 -10.15
C PHE A 378 19.83 -8.96 -11.09
N LYS A 379 19.58 -7.66 -11.25
CA LYS A 379 20.46 -6.74 -12.02
C LYS A 379 21.89 -6.76 -11.47
N SER A 380 22.04 -6.80 -10.14
CA SER A 380 23.33 -6.90 -9.47
C SER A 380 23.90 -8.33 -9.43
N ASN A 381 23.06 -9.34 -9.64
CA ASN A 381 23.42 -10.76 -9.62
C ASN A 381 22.96 -11.53 -10.88
N PRO A 382 23.49 -11.22 -12.08
CA PRO A 382 22.99 -11.75 -13.37
C PRO A 382 22.91 -13.27 -13.48
N ARG A 383 23.73 -14.01 -12.71
CA ARG A 383 23.74 -15.48 -12.70
C ARG A 383 22.40 -16.12 -12.35
N PHE A 384 21.52 -15.42 -11.63
CA PHE A 384 20.21 -15.93 -11.21
C PHE A 384 19.06 -15.53 -12.15
N VAL A 385 19.30 -14.67 -13.13
CA VAL A 385 18.29 -14.20 -14.09
C VAL A 385 17.74 -15.35 -14.94
N LEU A 386 18.61 -16.14 -15.58
CA LEU A 386 18.18 -17.26 -16.41
C LEU A 386 17.40 -18.35 -15.62
N PRO A 387 17.86 -18.79 -14.42
CA PRO A 387 17.05 -19.64 -13.56
C PRO A 387 15.66 -19.10 -13.24
N ALA A 388 15.56 -17.80 -12.92
CA ALA A 388 14.28 -17.15 -12.65
C ALA A 388 13.37 -17.16 -13.89
N LEU A 389 13.90 -16.83 -15.06
CA LEU A 389 13.15 -16.90 -16.32
C LEU A 389 12.66 -18.31 -16.66
N ASN A 390 13.49 -19.34 -16.43
CA ASN A 390 13.10 -20.74 -16.63
C ASN A 390 11.92 -21.17 -15.76
N TYR A 391 11.68 -20.48 -14.64
CA TYR A 391 10.51 -20.70 -13.78
C TYR A 391 9.30 -19.86 -14.23
N LEU A 392 9.51 -18.61 -14.65
CA LEU A 392 8.45 -17.71 -15.12
C LEU A 392 7.83 -18.14 -16.46
N ILE A 393 8.68 -18.48 -17.44
CA ILE A 393 8.26 -18.72 -18.83
C ILE A 393 7.22 -19.83 -18.96
N PRO A 394 7.38 -21.01 -18.33
CA PRO A 394 6.37 -22.06 -18.39
C PRO A 394 5.01 -21.64 -17.82
N ALA A 395 5.00 -20.75 -16.82
CA ALA A 395 3.78 -20.26 -16.19
C ALA A 395 2.99 -19.26 -17.06
N LEU A 396 3.61 -18.68 -18.10
CA LEU A 396 2.92 -17.80 -19.06
C LEU A 396 1.83 -18.51 -19.88
N SER A 397 1.89 -19.85 -19.96
CA SER A 397 0.87 -20.66 -20.65
C SER A 397 -0.24 -21.16 -19.72
N ASP A 398 -0.11 -20.97 -18.42
CA ASP A 398 -1.05 -21.44 -17.40
C ASP A 398 -2.20 -20.43 -17.21
N ILE A 399 -3.45 -20.89 -17.26
CA ILE A 399 -4.65 -20.04 -17.27
C ILE A 399 -4.75 -19.18 -16.01
N GLU A 400 -4.41 -19.75 -14.85
CA GLU A 400 -4.59 -19.09 -13.56
C GLU A 400 -3.38 -18.24 -13.14
N LEU A 401 -2.22 -18.48 -13.77
CA LEU A 401 -0.95 -17.84 -13.39
C LEU A 401 -0.40 -16.87 -14.44
N ALA A 402 -0.92 -16.90 -15.67
CA ALA A 402 -0.35 -16.14 -16.79
C ALA A 402 -0.19 -14.64 -16.48
N LEU A 403 -1.18 -14.02 -15.81
CA LEU A 403 -1.12 -12.60 -15.46
C LEU A 403 0.03 -12.30 -14.47
N THR A 404 0.15 -13.09 -13.41
CA THR A 404 1.20 -12.96 -12.40
C THR A 404 2.57 -13.22 -13.00
N ALA A 405 2.68 -14.29 -13.79
CA ALA A 405 3.90 -14.66 -14.50
C ALA A 405 4.33 -13.56 -15.48
N ALA A 406 3.40 -13.02 -16.28
CA ALA A 406 3.70 -11.96 -17.24
C ALA A 406 4.10 -10.64 -16.57
N THR A 407 3.55 -10.35 -15.39
CA THR A 407 3.93 -9.17 -14.60
C THR A 407 5.35 -9.31 -14.07
N ALA A 408 5.67 -10.42 -13.41
CA ALA A 408 7.02 -10.69 -12.92
C ALA A 408 8.06 -10.81 -14.06
N PHE A 409 7.67 -11.39 -15.20
CA PHE A 409 8.51 -11.46 -16.39
C PHE A 409 8.84 -10.07 -16.93
N LYS A 410 7.84 -9.17 -16.98
CA LYS A 410 8.05 -7.78 -17.36
C LYS A 410 9.02 -7.07 -16.42
N GLU A 411 8.79 -7.15 -15.11
CA GLU A 411 9.66 -6.52 -14.10
C GLU A 411 11.12 -6.97 -14.24
N VAL A 412 11.35 -8.28 -14.41
CA VAL A 412 12.70 -8.81 -14.63
C VAL A 412 13.30 -8.32 -15.96
N CYS A 413 12.53 -8.29 -17.05
CA CYS A 413 13.04 -7.86 -18.35
C CYS A 413 13.36 -6.37 -18.39
N ASP A 414 12.51 -5.54 -17.78
CA ASP A 414 12.66 -4.09 -17.70
C ASP A 414 13.92 -3.68 -16.91
N VAL A 415 14.19 -4.38 -15.80
CA VAL A 415 15.32 -4.06 -14.91
C VAL A 415 16.62 -4.74 -15.35
N CYS A 416 16.56 -5.96 -15.88
CA CYS A 416 17.74 -6.79 -16.22
C CYS A 416 18.06 -6.82 -17.73
N ARG A 417 17.70 -5.78 -18.50
CA ARG A 417 17.84 -5.74 -19.97
C ARG A 417 19.21 -6.21 -20.47
N ASP A 418 20.29 -5.68 -19.92
CA ASP A 418 21.68 -5.98 -20.33
C ASP A 418 22.06 -7.46 -20.17
N SER A 419 21.56 -8.11 -19.11
CA SER A 419 21.84 -9.52 -18.82
C SER A 419 21.14 -10.46 -19.79
N LEU A 420 20.05 -10.00 -20.42
CA LEU A 420 19.16 -10.80 -21.26
C LEU A 420 19.47 -10.71 -22.74
N ILE A 421 20.33 -9.78 -23.16
CA ILE A 421 20.74 -9.57 -24.56
C ILE A 421 21.16 -10.88 -25.26
N SER A 422 21.89 -11.75 -24.57
CA SER A 422 22.40 -13.00 -25.13
C SER A 422 21.32 -14.05 -25.42
N GLY A 423 20.17 -13.98 -24.75
CA GLY A 423 19.06 -14.92 -24.87
C GLY A 423 17.90 -14.42 -25.74
N ILE A 424 18.06 -13.27 -26.41
CA ILE A 424 16.94 -12.60 -27.11
C ILE A 424 16.27 -13.47 -28.18
N GLU A 425 17.04 -14.29 -28.90
CA GLU A 425 16.49 -15.18 -29.95
C GLU A 425 15.51 -16.20 -29.37
N ASP A 426 15.76 -16.68 -28.16
CA ASP A 426 14.86 -17.62 -27.49
C ASP A 426 13.67 -16.89 -26.88
N LEU A 427 13.85 -15.67 -26.38
CA LEU A 427 12.75 -14.84 -25.88
C LEU A 427 11.74 -14.48 -26.99
N VAL A 428 12.20 -14.14 -28.19
CA VAL A 428 11.32 -13.84 -29.33
C VAL A 428 10.45 -15.05 -29.71
N LYS A 429 10.96 -16.29 -29.55
CA LYS A 429 10.18 -17.52 -29.79
C LYS A 429 9.07 -17.74 -28.77
N ILE A 430 9.14 -17.09 -27.61
CA ILE A 430 8.14 -17.21 -26.53
C ILE A 430 6.85 -16.47 -26.88
N TYR A 431 6.83 -15.59 -27.90
CA TYR A 431 5.74 -14.69 -28.39
C TYR A 431 4.33 -15.31 -28.61
N ILE A 432 4.15 -16.60 -28.34
CA ILE A 432 2.89 -17.33 -28.39
C ILE A 432 2.12 -17.40 -27.04
N PRO A 433 2.52 -16.78 -25.90
CA PRO A 433 1.87 -17.10 -24.63
C PRO A 433 0.54 -16.34 -24.47
N ARG A 434 -0.21 -16.70 -23.44
CA ARG A 434 -1.31 -15.87 -22.93
C ARG A 434 -0.72 -14.57 -22.37
N GLU A 435 -1.51 -13.49 -22.28
CA GLU A 435 -1.01 -12.15 -21.86
C GLU A 435 0.03 -11.52 -22.82
N LYS A 436 -0.21 -11.64 -24.14
CA LYS A 436 0.69 -11.14 -25.19
C LYS A 436 1.15 -9.69 -25.01
N GLN A 437 0.29 -8.79 -24.53
CA GLN A 437 0.63 -7.38 -24.33
C GLN A 437 1.88 -7.21 -23.45
N LYS A 438 1.88 -7.81 -22.25
CA LYS A 438 2.99 -7.71 -21.30
C LYS A 438 4.25 -8.39 -21.83
N VAL A 439 4.11 -9.55 -22.46
CA VAL A 439 5.26 -10.28 -23.02
C VAL A 439 5.90 -9.52 -24.17
N ILE A 440 5.11 -8.89 -25.05
CA ILE A 440 5.62 -8.03 -26.13
C ILE A 440 6.40 -6.85 -25.56
N GLU A 441 5.84 -6.16 -24.56
CA GLU A 441 6.51 -5.05 -23.88
C GLU A 441 7.84 -5.52 -23.26
N SER A 442 7.83 -6.66 -22.56
CA SER A 442 9.01 -7.25 -21.90
C SER A 442 10.12 -7.62 -22.89
N ILE A 443 9.77 -8.22 -24.03
CA ILE A 443 10.77 -8.58 -25.05
C ILE A 443 11.31 -7.29 -25.70
N ALA A 444 10.44 -6.29 -25.93
CA ALA A 444 10.84 -4.99 -26.45
C ALA A 444 11.80 -4.25 -25.49
N ASP A 445 11.61 -4.36 -24.17
CA ASP A 445 12.55 -3.82 -23.15
C ASP A 445 13.97 -4.41 -23.33
N VAL A 446 14.08 -5.72 -23.56
CA VAL A 446 15.39 -6.37 -23.79
C VAL A 446 15.96 -5.97 -25.15
N ILE A 447 15.13 -5.86 -26.19
CA ILE A 447 15.58 -5.40 -27.52
C ILE A 447 16.17 -3.99 -27.44
N GLN A 448 15.61 -3.12 -26.60
CA GLN A 448 16.09 -1.75 -26.42
C GLN A 448 17.55 -1.67 -25.99
N ALA A 449 18.06 -2.65 -25.23
CA ALA A 449 19.45 -2.67 -24.78
C ALA A 449 20.45 -3.18 -25.84
N LEU A 450 19.97 -3.68 -27.00
CA LEU A 450 20.84 -4.07 -28.10
C LEU A 450 21.44 -2.85 -28.81
N PRO A 451 22.65 -2.99 -29.41
CA PRO A 451 23.15 -2.01 -30.36
C PRO A 451 22.17 -1.80 -31.53
N PRO A 452 22.05 -0.57 -32.09
CA PRO A 452 21.04 -0.25 -33.10
C PRO A 452 20.98 -1.18 -34.31
N GLU A 453 22.13 -1.67 -34.76
CA GLU A 453 22.25 -2.59 -35.89
C GLU A 453 21.58 -3.94 -35.64
N LYS A 454 21.57 -4.40 -34.37
CA LYS A 454 21.03 -5.69 -33.96
C LYS A 454 19.58 -5.61 -33.48
N MET A 455 19.04 -4.42 -33.25
CA MET A 455 17.64 -4.22 -32.85
C MET A 455 16.64 -4.56 -33.96
N ILE A 456 17.01 -4.33 -35.23
CA ILE A 456 16.08 -4.35 -36.36
C ILE A 456 15.43 -5.73 -36.55
N GLN A 457 16.23 -6.80 -36.63
CA GLN A 457 15.72 -8.13 -36.95
C GLN A 457 14.79 -8.72 -35.87
N PRO A 458 15.17 -8.73 -34.57
CA PRO A 458 14.27 -9.16 -33.50
C PRO A 458 12.96 -8.37 -33.47
N LEU A 459 13.03 -7.05 -33.67
CA LEU A 459 11.84 -6.21 -33.66
C LEU A 459 10.92 -6.52 -34.83
N LEU A 460 11.46 -6.64 -36.05
CA LEU A 460 10.67 -7.00 -37.23
C LEU A 460 10.00 -8.37 -37.06
N SER A 461 10.65 -9.32 -36.39
CA SER A 461 10.06 -10.63 -36.11
C SER A 461 8.86 -10.57 -35.17
N ILE A 462 8.81 -9.63 -34.23
CA ILE A 462 7.66 -9.43 -33.33
C ILE A 462 6.55 -8.68 -34.05
N LEU A 463 6.93 -7.69 -34.87
CA LEU A 463 5.98 -6.82 -35.57
C LEU A 463 5.34 -7.48 -36.79
N SER A 464 5.97 -8.48 -37.42
CA SER A 464 5.49 -9.07 -38.68
C SER A 464 4.05 -9.57 -38.58
N ASP A 465 3.73 -10.33 -37.54
CA ASP A 465 2.40 -10.93 -37.35
C ASP A 465 1.35 -9.85 -37.04
N ILE A 466 1.75 -8.82 -36.28
CA ILE A 466 0.88 -7.69 -35.92
C ILE A 466 0.50 -6.91 -37.18
N ILE A 467 1.51 -6.54 -37.97
CA ILE A 467 1.34 -5.74 -39.19
C ILE A 467 0.55 -6.51 -40.23
N GLN A 468 0.88 -7.77 -40.49
CA GLN A 468 0.15 -8.59 -41.45
C GLN A 468 -1.33 -8.69 -41.08
N THR A 469 -1.65 -8.90 -39.80
CA THR A 469 -3.03 -8.91 -39.32
C THR A 469 -3.72 -7.56 -39.54
N MET A 470 -3.03 -6.45 -39.26
CA MET A 470 -3.57 -5.11 -39.46
C MET A 470 -3.81 -4.78 -40.93
N GLU A 471 -2.95 -5.20 -41.86
CA GLU A 471 -3.13 -5.03 -43.30
C GLU A 471 -4.39 -5.75 -43.80
N GLU A 472 -4.59 -7.01 -43.39
CA GLU A 472 -5.79 -7.79 -43.72
C GLU A 472 -7.07 -7.13 -43.15
N VAL A 473 -7.02 -6.70 -41.89
CA VAL A 473 -8.12 -6.00 -41.22
C VAL A 473 -8.46 -4.68 -41.91
N VAL A 474 -7.46 -3.89 -42.32
CA VAL A 474 -7.68 -2.62 -43.02
C VAL A 474 -8.27 -2.84 -44.42
N LEU A 475 -7.83 -3.88 -45.13
CA LEU A 475 -8.33 -4.23 -46.45
C LEU A 475 -9.83 -4.56 -46.42
N HIS A 476 -10.26 -5.39 -45.47
CA HIS A 476 -11.64 -5.84 -45.33
C HIS A 476 -12.51 -4.92 -44.45
N GLY A 477 -11.89 -4.10 -43.62
CA GLY A 477 -12.55 -3.20 -42.67
C GLY A 477 -13.40 -2.12 -43.33
N LYS A 478 -13.09 -1.72 -44.57
CA LYS A 478 -13.94 -0.79 -45.35
C LYS A 478 -15.34 -1.33 -45.60
N GLN A 479 -15.50 -2.65 -45.70
CA GLN A 479 -16.78 -3.30 -45.97
C GLN A 479 -17.50 -3.70 -44.68
N ASN A 480 -16.77 -4.15 -43.65
CA ASN A 480 -17.33 -4.61 -42.38
C ASN A 480 -16.59 -4.03 -41.14
N PRO A 481 -16.68 -2.71 -40.85
CA PRO A 481 -15.90 -2.08 -39.77
C PRO A 481 -16.16 -2.69 -38.38
N LEU A 482 -17.40 -3.09 -38.08
CA LEU A 482 -17.79 -3.63 -36.78
C LEU A 482 -17.19 -5.00 -36.48
N GLN A 483 -16.99 -5.84 -37.51
CA GLN A 483 -16.47 -7.20 -37.34
C GLN A 483 -15.00 -7.20 -36.94
N PHE A 484 -14.23 -6.22 -37.42
CA PHE A 484 -12.79 -6.15 -37.20
C PHE A 484 -12.38 -5.18 -36.08
N ARG A 485 -13.35 -4.56 -35.41
CA ARG A 485 -13.15 -3.59 -34.33
C ARG A 485 -12.25 -4.12 -33.21
N GLU A 486 -12.62 -5.24 -32.59
CA GLU A 486 -11.87 -5.82 -31.47
C GLU A 486 -10.46 -6.25 -31.88
N ILE A 487 -10.33 -6.74 -33.12
CA ILE A 487 -9.04 -7.17 -33.66
C ILE A 487 -8.11 -5.95 -33.82
N ILE A 488 -8.60 -4.83 -34.37
CA ILE A 488 -7.76 -3.65 -34.58
C ILE A 488 -7.35 -3.00 -33.26
N ILE A 489 -8.24 -2.97 -32.26
CA ILE A 489 -7.93 -2.50 -30.90
C ILE A 489 -6.78 -3.34 -30.33
N THR A 490 -6.92 -4.68 -30.35
CA THR A 490 -5.91 -5.60 -29.84
C THR A 490 -4.56 -5.42 -30.54
N GLN A 491 -4.53 -5.25 -31.87
CA GLN A 491 -3.26 -5.03 -32.60
C GLN A 491 -2.62 -3.67 -32.29
N LEU A 492 -3.43 -2.61 -32.14
CA LEU A 492 -2.94 -1.28 -31.74
C LEU A 492 -2.35 -1.31 -30.32
N GLU A 493 -2.96 -2.07 -29.41
CA GLU A 493 -2.41 -2.28 -28.07
C GLU A 493 -1.07 -3.02 -28.11
N TYR A 494 -0.92 -4.05 -28.96
CA TYR A 494 0.36 -4.73 -29.13
C TYR A 494 1.45 -3.80 -29.69
N LEU A 495 1.14 -2.97 -30.69
CA LEU A 495 2.07 -1.94 -31.18
C LEU A 495 2.44 -0.93 -30.10
N THR A 496 1.46 -0.51 -29.29
CA THR A 496 1.65 0.39 -28.15
C THR A 496 2.55 -0.24 -27.10
N CYS A 497 2.38 -1.51 -26.76
CA CYS A 497 3.25 -2.24 -25.83
C CYS A 497 4.69 -2.35 -26.37
N CYS A 498 4.84 -2.71 -27.64
CA CYS A 498 6.13 -2.80 -28.30
C CYS A 498 6.87 -1.45 -28.29
N GLY A 499 6.16 -0.37 -28.65
CA GLY A 499 6.74 0.98 -28.65
C GLY A 499 7.03 1.55 -27.27
N ARG A 500 6.33 1.08 -26.20
CA ARG A 500 6.71 1.39 -24.82
C ARG A 500 8.01 0.69 -24.43
N GLY A 501 8.16 -0.60 -24.73
CA GLY A 501 9.36 -1.35 -24.33
C GLY A 501 10.64 -0.88 -25.04
N ILE A 502 10.56 -0.40 -26.28
CA ILE A 502 11.72 0.17 -27.00
C ILE A 502 12.19 1.51 -26.39
N GLN A 503 11.48 2.08 -25.43
CA GLN A 503 11.89 3.33 -24.80
C GLN A 503 13.09 3.09 -23.87
N PRO A 504 14.11 3.97 -23.92
CA PRO A 504 15.17 3.92 -22.93
C PRO A 504 14.58 4.19 -21.55
N PRO A 505 15.09 3.55 -20.48
CA PRO A 505 14.63 3.79 -19.12
C PRO A 505 14.86 5.27 -18.75
N ASP A 506 13.98 5.82 -17.91
CA ASP A 506 13.92 7.25 -17.58
C ASP A 506 15.26 7.82 -17.04
N GLU A 507 16.10 6.98 -16.43
CA GLU A 507 17.44 7.34 -15.93
C GLU A 507 18.42 7.77 -17.04
N ASN A 508 18.15 7.43 -18.30
CA ASN A 508 18.99 7.73 -19.47
C ASN A 508 18.44 8.86 -20.36
N LEU A 509 17.51 9.68 -19.86
CA LEU A 509 17.03 10.89 -20.55
C LEU A 509 18.12 11.97 -20.59
N ILE A 510 19.12 11.77 -21.44
CA ILE A 510 20.17 12.75 -21.70
C ILE A 510 19.52 13.98 -22.35
N VAL A 511 19.75 15.16 -21.74
CA VAL A 511 19.40 16.46 -22.33
C VAL A 511 20.10 16.58 -23.68
N ILE A 512 19.30 16.72 -24.73
CA ILE A 512 19.72 16.62 -26.12
C ILE A 512 20.56 17.84 -26.51
N ASP A 513 21.85 17.64 -26.79
CA ASP A 513 22.66 18.54 -27.61
C ASP A 513 22.74 17.94 -29.02
N GLU A 514 22.30 18.69 -30.04
CA GLU A 514 22.17 18.25 -31.44
C GLU A 514 23.53 17.88 -32.12
N ASN A 515 24.63 17.97 -31.37
CA ASN A 515 26.00 17.84 -31.85
C ASN A 515 26.66 16.48 -31.57
N ASP A 516 25.99 15.54 -30.88
CA ASP A 516 26.60 14.23 -30.60
C ASP A 516 26.71 13.36 -31.87
N LEU A 517 27.96 13.06 -32.25
CA LEU A 517 28.30 12.27 -33.44
C LEU A 517 27.84 10.80 -33.33
N GLU A 518 27.77 10.25 -32.11
CA GLU A 518 27.25 8.90 -31.84
C GLU A 518 25.75 8.79 -32.12
N ILE A 519 24.98 9.84 -31.82
CA ILE A 519 23.53 9.89 -32.12
C ILE A 519 23.30 9.89 -33.63
N LYS A 520 24.11 10.62 -34.41
CA LYS A 520 23.99 10.66 -35.89
C LYS A 520 24.33 9.31 -36.54
N GLN A 521 25.31 8.58 -36.01
CA GLN A 521 25.64 7.23 -36.50
C GLN A 521 24.57 6.21 -36.12
N ASN A 522 24.03 6.29 -34.91
CA ASN A 522 22.90 5.47 -34.47
C ASN A 522 21.65 5.74 -35.34
N LEU A 523 21.38 7.00 -35.70
CA LEU A 523 20.28 7.40 -36.58
C LEU A 523 20.38 6.83 -38.01
N ALA A 524 21.58 6.72 -38.56
CA ALA A 524 21.79 6.23 -39.94
C ALA A 524 21.43 4.75 -40.12
N VAL A 525 21.49 3.94 -39.06
CA VAL A 525 21.05 2.53 -39.09
C VAL A 525 19.53 2.43 -39.29
N PHE A 526 18.78 3.41 -38.81
CA PHE A 526 17.33 3.50 -38.98
C PHE A 526 16.91 4.00 -40.38
N ASP A 527 17.84 4.47 -41.21
CA ASP A 527 17.58 4.81 -42.62
C ASP A 527 17.62 3.59 -43.55
N SER A 528 17.77 2.38 -43.00
CA SER A 528 17.80 1.14 -43.79
C SER A 528 16.45 0.86 -44.48
N ILE A 529 16.52 0.21 -45.65
CA ILE A 529 15.33 -0.12 -46.47
C ILE A 529 14.24 -0.87 -45.68
N PRO A 530 14.54 -1.86 -44.81
CA PRO A 530 13.51 -2.55 -44.03
C PRO A 530 12.72 -1.62 -43.10
N VAL A 531 13.39 -0.63 -42.51
CA VAL A 531 12.79 0.34 -41.59
C VAL A 531 11.93 1.34 -42.36
N GLN A 532 12.41 1.82 -43.51
CA GLN A 532 11.62 2.70 -44.38
C GLN A 532 10.33 2.02 -44.87
N ASN A 533 10.43 0.74 -45.26
CA ASN A 533 9.26 -0.06 -45.64
C ASN A 533 8.28 -0.17 -44.46
N LEU A 534 8.77 -0.51 -43.26
CA LEU A 534 7.96 -0.58 -42.05
C LEU A 534 7.22 0.73 -41.76
N ILE A 535 7.93 1.86 -41.79
CA ILE A 535 7.34 3.19 -41.55
C ILE A 535 6.28 3.51 -42.59
N SER A 536 6.53 3.20 -43.87
CA SER A 536 5.58 3.44 -44.95
C SER A 536 4.30 2.62 -44.79
N THR A 537 4.43 1.33 -44.45
CA THR A 537 3.30 0.42 -44.18
C THR A 537 2.50 0.90 -42.98
N LEU A 538 3.16 1.20 -41.85
CA LEU A 538 2.48 1.69 -40.65
C LEU A 538 1.78 3.03 -40.87
N SER A 539 2.37 3.92 -41.68
CA SER A 539 1.77 5.20 -42.06
C SER A 539 0.48 5.00 -42.85
N GLU A 540 0.48 4.06 -43.80
CA GLU A 540 -0.71 3.72 -44.57
C GLU A 540 -1.80 3.06 -43.71
N ILE A 541 -1.42 2.11 -42.86
CA ILE A 541 -2.32 1.46 -41.90
C ILE A 541 -2.97 2.49 -40.98
N THR A 542 -2.18 3.37 -40.35
CA THR A 542 -2.66 4.43 -39.45
C THR A 542 -3.68 5.34 -40.14
N ARG A 543 -3.37 5.79 -41.36
CA ARG A 543 -4.30 6.63 -42.14
C ARG A 543 -5.61 5.89 -42.42
N ASN A 544 -5.52 4.64 -42.85
CA ASN A 544 -6.71 3.84 -43.13
C ASN A 544 -7.55 3.59 -41.87
N ILE A 545 -6.93 3.34 -40.71
CA ILE A 545 -7.66 3.17 -39.43
C ILE A 545 -8.43 4.45 -39.08
N ALA A 546 -7.75 5.61 -39.14
CA ALA A 546 -8.37 6.90 -38.87
C ALA A 546 -9.51 7.23 -39.83
N GLU A 547 -9.46 6.73 -41.07
CA GLU A 547 -10.52 6.91 -42.07
C GLU A 547 -11.71 5.96 -41.88
N ILE A 548 -11.46 4.69 -41.55
CA ILE A 548 -12.49 3.64 -41.46
C ILE A 548 -13.26 3.74 -40.14
N TRP A 549 -12.56 3.88 -39.01
CA TRP A 549 -13.15 3.89 -37.66
C TRP A 549 -13.28 5.29 -37.07
N TYR A 550 -13.44 6.32 -37.91
CA TYR A 550 -13.46 7.73 -37.48
C TYR A 550 -14.53 8.06 -36.41
N GLN A 551 -15.62 7.29 -36.31
CA GLN A 551 -16.68 7.49 -35.31
C GLN A 551 -16.44 6.71 -33.99
N ASP A 552 -15.57 5.70 -34.00
CA ASP A 552 -15.36 4.83 -32.83
C ASP A 552 -14.35 5.47 -31.88
N SER A 553 -14.80 5.85 -30.68
CA SER A 553 -13.93 6.53 -29.71
C SER A 553 -12.80 5.64 -29.19
N GLU A 554 -13.03 4.34 -29.02
CA GLU A 554 -12.06 3.41 -28.42
C GLU A 554 -10.94 3.08 -29.41
N VAL A 555 -11.27 2.84 -30.68
CA VAL A 555 -10.27 2.61 -31.73
C VAL A 555 -9.38 3.86 -31.89
N ILE A 556 -9.98 5.06 -31.89
CA ILE A 556 -9.25 6.32 -32.00
C ILE A 556 -8.40 6.59 -30.75
N GLU A 557 -8.90 6.27 -29.56
CA GLU A 557 -8.10 6.34 -28.34
C GLU A 557 -6.86 5.43 -28.43
N CYS A 558 -7.02 4.17 -28.84
CA CYS A 558 -5.90 3.24 -29.00
C CYS A 558 -4.91 3.70 -30.08
N LEU A 559 -5.42 4.24 -31.20
CA LEU A 559 -4.59 4.81 -32.26
C LEU A 559 -3.77 6.00 -31.76
N CYS A 560 -4.41 6.93 -31.04
CA CYS A 560 -3.72 8.09 -30.45
C CYS A 560 -2.68 7.67 -29.41
N LYS A 561 -2.98 6.68 -28.56
CA LYS A 561 -2.01 6.10 -27.61
C LYS A 561 -0.76 5.55 -28.32
N PHE A 562 -0.95 4.81 -29.41
CA PHE A 562 0.16 4.35 -30.24
C PHE A 562 0.97 5.51 -30.85
N LEU A 563 0.29 6.51 -31.44
CA LEU A 563 0.97 7.66 -32.04
C LEU A 563 1.79 8.46 -31.01
N ASN A 564 1.23 8.66 -29.82
CA ASN A 564 1.86 9.37 -28.70
C ASN A 564 3.19 8.75 -28.28
N ILE A 565 3.30 7.42 -28.33
CA ILE A 565 4.56 6.71 -28.03
C ILE A 565 5.68 7.05 -29.01
N GLY A 566 5.33 7.25 -30.29
CA GLY A 566 6.28 7.56 -31.37
C GLY A 566 6.64 9.04 -31.47
N ILE A 567 5.87 9.95 -30.85
CA ILE A 567 6.10 11.41 -30.85
C ILE A 567 7.18 11.75 -29.81
N ARG A 568 8.45 11.73 -30.24
CA ARG A 568 9.62 12.03 -29.40
C ARG A 568 10.68 12.82 -30.16
N ILE A 569 11.62 13.40 -29.41
CA ILE A 569 12.74 14.19 -29.96
C ILE A 569 13.76 13.26 -30.66
N THR A 570 13.96 12.04 -30.16
CA THR A 570 14.76 10.99 -30.83
C THR A 570 13.80 9.99 -31.49
N PRO A 571 13.85 9.80 -32.82
CA PRO A 571 12.99 8.84 -33.51
C PRO A 571 13.37 7.41 -33.15
N ASN A 572 12.36 6.56 -32.93
CA ASN A 572 12.51 5.12 -32.79
C ASN A 572 11.93 4.41 -34.04
N LEU A 573 12.10 3.07 -34.12
CA LEU A 573 11.64 2.26 -35.26
C LEU A 573 10.13 2.32 -35.53
N LEU A 574 9.34 2.77 -34.55
CA LEU A 574 7.88 2.89 -34.61
C LEU A 574 7.41 4.36 -34.70
N SER A 575 8.34 5.33 -34.73
CA SER A 575 8.01 6.75 -34.85
C SER A 575 7.43 7.05 -36.23
N MET A 576 6.22 7.60 -36.25
CA MET A 576 5.62 8.09 -37.49
C MET A 576 6.23 9.44 -37.89
N PRO A 577 6.46 9.71 -39.19
CA PRO A 577 6.99 10.99 -39.63
C PRO A 577 6.05 12.16 -39.31
N PHE A 578 6.61 13.31 -38.92
CA PHE A 578 5.87 14.54 -38.65
C PHE A 578 4.89 14.90 -39.79
N GLU A 579 5.33 14.75 -41.03
CA GLU A 579 4.54 15.07 -42.23
C GLU A 579 3.36 14.12 -42.47
N VAL A 580 3.30 13.00 -41.76
CA VAL A 580 2.18 12.06 -41.79
C VAL A 580 1.23 12.34 -40.63
N ILE A 581 1.76 12.53 -39.40
CA ILE A 581 0.94 12.68 -38.20
C ILE A 581 0.10 13.97 -38.23
N VAL A 582 0.72 15.11 -38.58
CA VAL A 582 0.04 16.42 -38.53
C VAL A 582 -1.19 16.46 -39.47
N PRO A 583 -1.10 16.03 -40.74
CA PRO A 583 -2.27 15.93 -41.59
C PRO A 583 -3.34 14.97 -41.06
N ILE A 584 -2.94 13.82 -40.50
CA ILE A 584 -3.89 12.84 -39.94
C ILE A 584 -4.69 13.47 -38.80
N ILE A 585 -4.05 14.16 -37.85
CA ILE A 585 -4.73 14.84 -36.74
C ILE A 585 -5.70 15.89 -37.28
N LYS A 586 -5.24 16.73 -38.21
CA LYS A 586 -6.05 17.81 -38.79
C LYS A 586 -7.29 17.27 -39.50
N ILE A 587 -7.11 16.31 -40.40
CA ILE A 587 -8.20 15.74 -41.21
C ILE A 587 -9.16 14.95 -40.33
N SER A 588 -8.64 14.14 -39.41
CA SER A 588 -9.46 13.28 -38.55
C SER A 588 -10.30 14.10 -37.57
N PHE A 589 -9.72 15.14 -36.95
CA PHE A 589 -10.46 15.99 -36.01
C PHE A 589 -11.53 16.85 -36.70
N GLN A 590 -11.27 17.31 -37.93
CA GLN A 590 -12.27 18.00 -38.76
C GLN A 590 -13.42 17.06 -39.16
N ARG A 591 -13.13 15.77 -39.39
CA ARG A 591 -14.15 14.77 -39.71
C ARG A 591 -14.98 14.38 -38.49
N TYR A 592 -14.35 14.13 -37.34
CA TYR A 592 -15.02 13.84 -36.08
C TYR A 592 -14.15 14.26 -34.88
N SER A 593 -14.72 15.07 -33.99
CA SER A 593 -13.95 15.77 -32.97
C SER A 593 -13.82 14.97 -31.68
N HIS A 594 -12.96 13.95 -31.71
CA HIS A 594 -12.52 13.21 -30.51
C HIS A 594 -11.47 14.00 -29.71
N ALA A 595 -11.54 13.95 -28.38
CA ALA A 595 -10.60 14.66 -27.50
C ALA A 595 -9.16 14.12 -27.61
N ASN A 596 -8.99 12.82 -27.86
CA ASN A 596 -7.67 12.17 -27.96
C ASN A 596 -6.78 12.77 -29.06
N TRP A 597 -7.36 13.31 -30.13
CA TRP A 597 -6.62 14.03 -31.17
C TRP A 597 -6.02 15.35 -30.66
N LEU A 598 -6.70 16.04 -29.73
CA LEU A 598 -6.18 17.24 -29.10
C LEU A 598 -5.03 16.92 -28.14
N GLU A 599 -5.15 15.85 -27.37
CA GLU A 599 -4.06 15.37 -26.50
C GLU A 599 -2.80 15.02 -27.32
N THR A 600 -2.99 14.31 -28.43
CA THR A 600 -1.91 13.99 -29.38
C THR A 600 -1.29 15.27 -29.98
N ALA A 601 -2.12 16.26 -30.35
CA ALA A 601 -1.64 17.54 -30.86
C ALA A 601 -0.79 18.32 -29.82
N VAL A 602 -1.18 18.27 -28.54
CA VAL A 602 -0.40 18.88 -27.44
C VAL A 602 0.98 18.22 -27.33
N GLN A 603 1.07 16.90 -27.43
CA GLN A 603 2.35 16.20 -27.38
C GLN A 603 3.26 16.59 -28.55
N ILE A 604 2.72 16.66 -29.78
CA ILE A 604 3.48 17.12 -30.95
C ILE A 604 3.97 18.55 -30.76
N MET A 605 3.11 19.44 -30.26
CA MET A 605 3.52 20.82 -29.98
C MET A 605 4.62 20.89 -28.92
N THR A 606 4.56 20.04 -27.91
CA THR A 606 5.56 19.99 -26.83
C THR A 606 6.92 19.52 -27.36
N VAL A 607 6.93 18.50 -28.21
CA VAL A 607 8.17 17.91 -28.76
C VAL A 607 8.76 18.75 -29.89
N TYR A 608 7.95 19.22 -30.84
CA TYR A 608 8.42 19.89 -32.06
C TYR A 608 8.35 21.42 -32.00
N GLY A 609 7.78 22.01 -30.94
CA GLY A 609 7.53 23.45 -30.84
C GLY A 609 8.81 24.31 -30.75
N SER A 610 9.93 23.74 -30.31
CA SER A 610 11.23 24.41 -30.26
C SER A 610 11.91 24.52 -31.63
N SER A 611 11.51 23.70 -32.60
CA SER A 611 12.12 23.66 -33.93
C SER A 611 11.52 24.70 -34.88
N SER A 612 12.37 25.61 -35.39
CA SER A 612 11.98 26.64 -36.35
C SER A 612 11.47 26.07 -37.68
N LYS A 613 11.81 24.82 -38.01
CA LYS A 613 11.40 24.15 -39.26
C LYS A 613 9.92 23.77 -39.28
N HIS A 614 9.36 23.39 -38.12
CA HIS A 614 7.99 22.86 -38.02
C HIS A 614 6.95 23.91 -37.62
N GLY A 615 7.38 25.11 -37.24
CA GLY A 615 6.52 26.15 -36.63
C GLY A 615 5.31 26.54 -37.48
N VAL A 616 5.45 26.63 -38.81
CA VAL A 616 4.33 27.00 -39.72
C VAL A 616 3.24 25.91 -39.72
N SER A 617 3.63 24.65 -39.87
CA SER A 617 2.71 23.51 -39.89
C SER A 617 2.00 23.32 -38.54
N LEU A 618 2.72 23.54 -37.42
CA LEU A 618 2.16 23.49 -36.08
C LEU A 618 1.11 24.60 -35.84
N LEU A 619 1.41 25.82 -36.30
CA LEU A 619 0.47 26.95 -36.18
C LEU A 619 -0.80 26.70 -37.01
N ASP A 620 -0.65 26.21 -38.25
CA ASP A 620 -1.80 25.86 -39.11
C ASP A 620 -2.67 24.75 -38.48
N MET A 621 -2.02 23.72 -37.90
CA MET A 621 -2.73 22.68 -37.14
C MET A 621 -3.50 23.28 -35.96
N LEU A 622 -2.87 24.11 -35.14
CA LEU A 622 -3.49 24.76 -33.98
C LEU A 622 -4.69 25.62 -34.38
N ILE A 623 -4.57 26.42 -35.45
CA ILE A 623 -5.66 27.25 -35.98
C ILE A 623 -6.83 26.37 -36.40
N SER A 624 -6.57 25.28 -37.12
CA SER A 624 -7.59 24.34 -37.60
C SER A 624 -8.32 23.64 -36.45
N LEU A 625 -7.58 23.10 -35.49
CA LEU A 625 -8.14 22.41 -34.32
C LEU A 625 -8.96 23.35 -33.44
N THR A 626 -8.44 24.55 -33.17
CA THR A 626 -9.13 25.58 -32.37
C THR A 626 -10.41 26.04 -33.06
N SER A 627 -10.37 26.30 -34.37
CA SER A 627 -11.55 26.72 -35.15
C SER A 627 -12.66 25.67 -35.10
N THR A 628 -12.30 24.39 -35.30
CA THR A 628 -13.24 23.27 -35.24
C THR A 628 -13.82 23.10 -33.83
N THR A 629 -12.98 23.22 -32.80
CA THR A 629 -13.41 23.12 -31.39
C THR A 629 -14.41 24.23 -31.03
N ILE A 630 -14.12 25.48 -31.39
CA ILE A 630 -15.03 26.62 -31.15
C ILE A 630 -16.36 26.44 -31.87
N GLN A 631 -16.35 25.95 -33.12
CA GLN A 631 -17.57 25.66 -33.86
C GLN A 631 -18.43 24.59 -33.16
N ASN A 632 -17.80 23.52 -32.66
CA ASN A 632 -18.52 22.47 -31.95
C ASN A 632 -19.11 22.92 -30.61
N VAL A 633 -18.38 23.75 -29.84
CA VAL A 633 -18.90 24.34 -28.59
C VAL A 633 -20.13 25.20 -28.88
N ARG A 634 -20.03 26.12 -29.86
CA ARG A 634 -21.15 26.97 -30.28
C ARG A 634 -22.37 26.18 -30.75
N ASN A 635 -22.16 25.05 -31.44
CA ASN A 635 -23.23 24.20 -31.92
C ASN A 635 -23.91 23.38 -30.80
N LYS A 636 -23.23 23.10 -29.68
CA LYS A 636 -23.79 22.39 -28.51
C LYS A 636 -24.59 23.32 -27.59
N ASP A 637 -24.23 24.60 -27.47
CA ASP A 637 -25.00 25.59 -26.70
C ASP A 637 -26.42 25.80 -27.25
N GLY A 638 -26.67 25.48 -28.52
CA GLY A 638 -28.01 25.45 -29.13
C GLY A 638 -28.91 24.26 -28.74
N LYS A 639 -28.40 23.29 -27.96
CA LYS A 639 -29.18 22.15 -27.43
C LYS A 639 -29.48 22.23 -25.93
N PHE A 640 -28.90 23.19 -25.20
CA PHE A 640 -29.25 23.46 -23.81
C PHE A 640 -30.40 24.47 -23.67
N PHE A 641 -30.80 25.13 -24.76
CA PHE A 641 -31.96 26.01 -24.85
C PHE A 641 -32.96 25.49 -25.90
N ASN A 642 -33.65 24.39 -25.58
CA ASN A 642 -34.99 24.07 -26.08
C ASN A 642 -35.65 23.03 -25.18
#